data_AF-A0A7T9XXT6-F1
#
_entry.id   AF-A0A7T9XXT6-F1
#
_cell.length_a   1.000
_cell.length_b   1.000
_cell.length_c   1.000
_cell.angle_alpha   90.00
_cell.angle_beta   90.00
_cell.angle_gamma   90.00
#
_symmetry.space_group_name_H-M   'P 1'
#
loop_
_entity.id
_entity.type
_entity.pdbx_description
1 polymer ?
#
loop_
_entity_poly.entity_id
_entity_poly.type
_entity_poly.pdbx_seq_one_letter_code
_entity_poly.pdbx_strand_id
1 'polypeptide(L)'
;MTRKITWFTALALGLTPFTHAETPAVPSLQSAASTTAVAATVDLAPVAPAALPNVPVRDVAYTFAKIAPPPGTFALRGTNPEGVIEFGVRSDEVVTNAMLNLEFTPSPSLIPVESQVKVFLNDELMGVTAITKEQLGKPTRFQLPIDPLYITDFNRLRLVFVGHYQNICENPASNTLWLDISKSSSLDLRYQSLSVKNDLSHFPEPFFDARDNRPLTLPVVFAAAPDVAQQRAASIFASWLGDKAQWRGQNFPVLYNQLPTQHAVVFATNAQRPDFLKDYPPVKAPTVEIISHPDNPYVKLLLILGRDDNDLIMAAQGIAQGNILFRGQNVTVDKVEQLVPRQPYDAPNWVRTDRPMTFAELQQYPDQLQTTGLLPPPISLSLNLPPDLFLIRSAGIDMRLKYRYTSTRLMDGSRLSISLNNQFVQDYPLSPNMPEGSKILRLPLLQGLQDAARQLTIPALKLGATNQLRFDFDYSTLLASGAEGRCETYSTAPNHAVIDGNSTIDFSGYRHFMEMPDLRAFANAGFPFSRLADLSETLVLVPPKPAPSQLTTLLNTVGNIGAQVGYPAVGINITDDWSQAKDQDVDVLIIGTIPPELRDDQKINLLVDQTQSWVKMPNRQTGLPDMLAPASDRVADSKVTVSSEGAMSAIIGVQSPNFPQRSIVALLADSPHGYSLLNNALLDSGKREAVFGSVAVIRESGVNSLRVGDTYDVGHLPWWERIWHSLSTHPVLLAGVAVLVVVIAAMMAWRLLRLISRRRLSPDERD
;
A
#
# COMPACT_ATOMS: atom_id res chain seq x y z
N MET A 1 -23.67 37.10 -27.78
CA MET A 1 -24.62 37.17 -28.91
C MET A 1 -25.05 35.75 -29.27
N THR A 2 -26.23 35.34 -28.80
CA THR A 2 -27.40 34.86 -29.60
C THR A 2 -27.18 33.53 -30.33
N ARG A 3 -27.50 32.41 -29.66
CA ARG A 3 -28.74 31.60 -29.82
C ARG A 3 -28.97 31.05 -31.23
N LYS A 4 -29.09 29.72 -31.35
CA LYS A 4 -30.21 29.07 -32.07
C LYS A 4 -30.48 27.67 -31.52
N ILE A 5 -31.63 27.60 -30.85
CA ILE A 5 -32.38 26.41 -30.42
C ILE A 5 -33.16 25.93 -31.65
N THR A 6 -33.22 24.62 -31.90
CA THR A 6 -34.30 24.02 -32.68
C THR A 6 -34.77 22.75 -31.99
N TRP A 7 -36.04 22.80 -31.57
CA TRP A 7 -36.85 21.67 -31.16
C TRP A 7 -37.43 21.02 -32.43
N PHE A 8 -37.48 19.70 -32.48
CA PHE A 8 -38.52 18.98 -33.21
C PHE A 8 -38.87 17.69 -32.48
N THR A 9 -40.08 17.69 -31.93
CA THR A 9 -40.85 16.55 -31.44
C THR A 9 -41.38 15.75 -32.63
N ALA A 10 -41.23 14.42 -32.58
CA ALA A 10 -42.09 13.49 -33.33
C ALA A 10 -42.33 12.23 -32.49
N LEU A 11 -43.60 12.04 -32.19
CA LEU A 11 -44.23 10.97 -31.42
C LEU A 11 -44.46 9.77 -32.35
N ALA A 12 -44.07 8.55 -31.96
CA ALA A 12 -44.64 7.33 -32.53
C ALA A 12 -44.53 6.16 -31.54
N LEU A 13 -45.71 5.72 -31.08
CA LEU A 13 -45.95 4.56 -30.24
C LEU A 13 -45.62 3.24 -30.96
N GLY A 14 -45.00 2.31 -30.24
CA GLY A 14 -44.88 0.90 -30.61
C GLY A 14 -45.11 0.02 -29.39
N LEU A 15 -46.31 -0.56 -29.31
CA LEU A 15 -46.80 -1.46 -28.27
C LEU A 15 -46.16 -2.86 -28.42
N THR A 16 -45.61 -3.43 -27.35
CA THR A 16 -45.35 -4.87 -27.22
C THR A 16 -45.95 -5.38 -25.91
N PRO A 17 -46.73 -6.48 -25.92
CA PRO A 17 -47.51 -6.91 -24.77
C PRO A 17 -46.68 -7.70 -23.75
N PHE A 18 -46.97 -7.44 -22.48
CA PHE A 18 -46.59 -8.27 -21.36
C PHE A 18 -47.43 -9.56 -21.36
N THR A 19 -46.77 -10.72 -21.48
CA THR A 19 -47.39 -12.01 -21.20
C THR A 19 -47.32 -12.29 -19.69
N HIS A 20 -48.48 -12.30 -19.04
CA HIS A 20 -48.68 -12.86 -17.70
C HIS A 20 -48.60 -14.38 -17.77
N ALA A 21 -47.76 -14.98 -16.92
CA ALA A 21 -47.80 -16.41 -16.64
C ALA A 21 -48.51 -16.63 -15.30
N GLU A 22 -49.41 -17.59 -15.36
CA GLU A 22 -50.51 -17.93 -14.48
C GLU A 22 -50.04 -18.68 -13.22
N THR A 23 -50.61 -18.33 -12.07
CA THR A 23 -50.45 -19.05 -10.79
C THR A 23 -51.29 -20.32 -10.80
N PRO A 24 -50.70 -21.52 -10.59
CA PRO A 24 -51.50 -22.72 -10.38
C PRO A 24 -52.02 -22.79 -8.95
N ALA A 25 -53.31 -23.07 -8.85
CA ALA A 25 -54.09 -23.24 -7.64
C ALA A 25 -53.71 -24.51 -6.86
N VAL A 26 -53.85 -24.39 -5.54
CA VAL A 26 -53.69 -25.45 -4.53
C VAL A 26 -54.81 -26.50 -4.66
N PRO A 27 -54.52 -27.81 -4.73
CA PRO A 27 -55.53 -28.83 -4.52
C PRO A 27 -55.66 -29.15 -3.03
N SER A 28 -56.90 -29.13 -2.56
CA SER A 28 -57.36 -29.60 -1.26
C SER A 28 -57.14 -31.11 -1.07
N LEU A 29 -56.48 -31.49 0.02
CA LEU A 29 -56.41 -32.89 0.47
C LEU A 29 -57.62 -33.22 1.34
N GLN A 30 -58.48 -34.10 0.82
CA GLN A 30 -59.52 -34.81 1.58
C GLN A 30 -58.90 -35.94 2.39
N SER A 31 -59.40 -36.10 3.62
CA SER A 31 -59.09 -37.24 4.49
C SER A 31 -59.81 -38.50 3.99
N ALA A 32 -59.11 -39.63 3.93
CA ALA A 32 -59.74 -40.95 4.02
C ALA A 32 -58.80 -41.95 4.71
N ALA A 33 -59.41 -42.70 5.62
CA ALA A 33 -58.87 -43.65 6.58
C ALA A 33 -58.03 -44.81 6.01
N SER A 34 -57.03 -45.18 6.81
CA SER A 34 -56.69 -46.53 7.28
C SER A 34 -56.63 -47.70 6.28
N THR A 35 -55.42 -48.21 6.05
CA THR A 35 -55.14 -49.66 6.15
C THR A 35 -53.65 -49.91 6.36
N THR A 36 -53.39 -50.82 7.28
CA THR A 36 -52.12 -51.37 7.78
C THR A 36 -51.15 -51.86 6.69
N ALA A 37 -49.89 -51.44 6.77
CA ALA A 37 -48.75 -52.16 6.20
C ALA A 37 -47.51 -52.00 7.07
N VAL A 38 -46.82 -53.12 7.26
CA VAL A 38 -45.77 -53.42 8.23
C VAL A 38 -44.51 -52.60 8.02
N ALA A 39 -43.90 -52.19 9.13
CA ALA A 39 -42.63 -51.47 9.20
C ALA A 39 -41.47 -52.25 8.53
N ALA A 40 -40.82 -51.61 7.56
CA ALA A 40 -39.44 -51.90 7.19
C ALA A 40 -38.63 -50.64 7.48
N THR A 41 -37.96 -50.62 8.62
CA THR A 41 -36.94 -49.62 8.98
C THR A 41 -35.75 -49.81 8.06
N VAL A 42 -35.66 -49.00 7.01
CA VAL A 42 -34.37 -48.78 6.32
C VAL A 42 -33.63 -47.75 7.15
N ASP A 43 -32.71 -48.25 7.96
CA ASP A 43 -31.76 -47.48 8.73
C ASP A 43 -30.83 -46.75 7.75
N LEU A 44 -31.20 -45.52 7.36
CA LEU A 44 -30.31 -44.60 6.66
C LEU A 44 -29.32 -44.06 7.69
N ALA A 45 -28.30 -44.87 8.00
CA ALA A 45 -27.12 -44.38 8.67
C ALA A 45 -26.59 -43.16 7.90
N PRO A 46 -26.32 -42.02 8.57
CA PRO A 46 -25.65 -40.91 7.90
C PRO A 46 -24.31 -41.43 7.42
N VAL A 47 -24.12 -41.48 6.09
CA VAL A 47 -22.81 -41.67 5.51
C VAL A 47 -22.01 -40.44 5.88
N ALA A 48 -21.29 -40.53 7.01
CA ALA A 48 -20.21 -39.60 7.29
C ALA A 48 -19.31 -39.60 6.05
N PRO A 49 -19.00 -38.45 5.44
CA PRO A 49 -18.08 -38.40 4.32
C PRO A 49 -16.80 -39.11 4.78
N ALA A 50 -16.42 -40.15 4.07
CA ALA A 50 -15.19 -40.87 4.34
C ALA A 50 -14.07 -39.83 4.39
N ALA A 51 -13.49 -39.63 5.58
CA ALA A 51 -12.34 -38.76 5.74
C ALA A 51 -11.26 -39.28 4.79
N LEU A 52 -10.95 -38.52 3.74
CA LEU A 52 -9.81 -38.80 2.89
C LEU A 52 -8.58 -38.80 3.82
N PRO A 53 -7.88 -39.94 4.00
CA PRO A 53 -6.70 -39.95 4.83
C PRO A 53 -5.65 -38.99 4.21
N ASN A 54 -5.04 -38.13 5.03
CA ASN A 54 -4.02 -37.12 4.68
C ASN A 54 -4.46 -35.79 4.01
N VAL A 55 -5.68 -35.28 4.23
CA VAL A 55 -5.94 -33.87 3.87
C VAL A 55 -5.13 -32.94 4.80
N PRO A 56 -4.27 -32.04 4.28
CA PRO A 56 -3.54 -31.09 5.11
C PRO A 56 -4.51 -30.19 5.88
N VAL A 57 -4.27 -30.05 7.19
CA VAL A 57 -4.98 -29.15 8.07
C VAL A 57 -4.01 -28.21 8.77
N ARG A 58 -4.44 -26.98 9.03
CA ARG A 58 -3.67 -26.02 9.82
C ARG A 58 -4.57 -25.25 10.77
N ASP A 59 -4.13 -25.10 12.01
CA ASP A 59 -4.79 -24.25 13.00
C ASP A 59 -4.14 -22.86 12.98
N VAL A 60 -4.95 -21.81 12.95
CA VAL A 60 -4.51 -20.42 12.87
C VAL A 60 -5.25 -19.60 13.93
N ALA A 61 -4.50 -18.92 14.80
CA ALA A 61 -5.05 -17.98 15.76
C ALA A 61 -4.91 -16.54 15.25
N TYR A 62 -6.02 -15.93 14.86
CA TYR A 62 -6.07 -14.51 14.50
C TYR A 62 -6.27 -13.67 15.76
N THR A 63 -5.17 -13.15 16.30
CA THR A 63 -5.22 -12.30 17.50
C THR A 63 -5.70 -10.89 17.16
N PHE A 64 -6.50 -10.28 18.05
CA PHE A 64 -7.05 -8.94 17.83
C PHE A 64 -5.94 -7.89 17.78
N ALA A 65 -4.81 -8.12 18.44
CA ALA A 65 -3.60 -7.32 18.29
C ALA A 65 -3.12 -7.17 16.82
N LYS A 66 -3.45 -8.12 15.94
CA LYS A 66 -3.07 -8.12 14.52
C LYS A 66 -4.22 -7.76 13.58
N ILE A 67 -5.44 -8.21 13.87
CA ILE A 67 -6.59 -8.09 12.95
C ILE A 67 -7.56 -6.96 13.29
N ALA A 68 -7.58 -6.49 14.54
CA ALA A 68 -8.44 -5.37 14.92
C ALA A 68 -7.75 -4.03 14.61
N PRO A 69 -8.51 -2.95 14.38
CA PRO A 69 -7.94 -1.63 14.13
C PRO A 69 -6.87 -1.27 15.19
N PRO A 70 -5.69 -0.76 14.80
CA PRO A 70 -4.64 -0.36 15.74
C PRO A 70 -5.19 0.59 16.81
N PRO A 71 -4.94 0.36 18.11
CA PRO A 71 -3.88 -0.49 18.69
C PRO A 71 -4.28 -1.95 18.98
N GLY A 72 -5.40 -2.46 18.43
CA GLY A 72 -5.90 -3.82 18.66
C GLY A 72 -6.81 -3.96 19.88
N THR A 73 -7.13 -2.84 20.54
CA THR A 73 -8.16 -2.70 21.58
C THR A 73 -9.16 -1.66 21.14
N PHE A 74 -10.45 -1.87 21.41
CA PHE A 74 -11.48 -0.88 21.12
C PHE A 74 -12.58 -0.91 22.17
N ALA A 75 -13.18 0.26 22.40
CA ALA A 75 -14.25 0.45 23.37
C ALA A 75 -15.58 0.55 22.63
N LEU A 76 -16.52 -0.31 22.99
CA LEU A 76 -17.91 -0.20 22.57
C LEU A 76 -18.63 0.72 23.54
N ARG A 77 -19.35 1.72 23.03
CA ARG A 77 -20.02 2.77 23.82
C ARG A 77 -21.50 2.83 23.48
N GLY A 78 -22.32 3.46 24.33
CA GLY A 78 -23.74 3.63 24.03
C GLY A 78 -24.02 4.37 22.70
N THR A 79 -23.19 5.33 22.32
CA THR A 79 -23.28 6.07 21.04
C THR A 79 -22.55 5.42 19.87
N ASN A 80 -21.65 4.48 20.14
CA ASN A 80 -20.96 3.67 19.14
C ASN A 80 -20.85 2.23 19.64
N PRO A 81 -21.96 1.47 19.58
CA PRO A 81 -22.04 0.15 20.20
C PRO A 81 -21.37 -0.95 19.38
N GLU A 82 -20.91 -0.66 18.17
CA GLU A 82 -20.44 -1.66 17.22
C GLU A 82 -18.92 -1.66 17.07
N GLY A 83 -18.34 -2.84 17.05
CA GLY A 83 -16.95 -3.09 16.68
C GLY A 83 -16.89 -4.12 15.58
N VAL A 84 -16.09 -3.87 14.55
CA VAL A 84 -16.03 -4.70 13.34
C VAL A 84 -14.60 -5.20 13.12
N ILE A 85 -14.48 -6.49 12.83
CA ILE A 85 -13.23 -7.17 12.51
C ILE A 85 -13.44 -7.96 11.22
N GLU A 86 -12.48 -7.87 10.31
CA GLU A 86 -12.57 -8.49 9.00
C GLU A 86 -11.46 -9.53 8.81
N PHE A 87 -11.79 -10.66 8.19
CA PHE A 87 -10.82 -11.70 7.82
C PHE A 87 -11.25 -12.41 6.54
N GLY A 88 -10.28 -12.85 5.74
CA GLY A 88 -10.52 -13.60 4.51
C GLY A 88 -10.14 -15.07 4.64
N VAL A 89 -10.71 -15.89 3.77
CA VAL A 89 -10.39 -17.31 3.59
C VAL A 89 -9.91 -17.52 2.17
N ARG A 90 -8.84 -18.28 1.99
CA ARG A 90 -8.30 -18.57 0.65
C ARG A 90 -9.22 -19.51 -0.12
N SER A 91 -9.25 -19.36 -1.44
CA SER A 91 -9.98 -20.20 -2.38
C SER A 91 -9.60 -21.69 -2.37
N ASP A 92 -8.36 -22.00 -1.96
CA ASP A 92 -7.81 -23.36 -1.86
C ASP A 92 -7.94 -23.97 -0.46
N GLU A 93 -8.72 -23.33 0.43
CA GLU A 93 -8.94 -23.77 1.80
C GLU A 93 -10.40 -23.63 2.21
N VAL A 94 -10.81 -24.44 3.19
CA VAL A 94 -12.11 -24.31 3.86
C VAL A 94 -11.92 -24.31 5.37
N VAL A 95 -12.69 -23.49 6.07
CA VAL A 95 -12.70 -23.50 7.54
C VAL A 95 -13.62 -24.63 8.01
N THR A 96 -13.08 -25.52 8.85
CA THR A 96 -13.79 -26.68 9.40
C THR A 96 -14.17 -26.50 10.87
N ASN A 97 -13.50 -25.60 11.57
CA ASN A 97 -13.80 -25.24 12.95
C ASN A 97 -13.42 -23.78 13.18
N ALA A 98 -14.24 -23.05 13.93
CA ALA A 98 -14.00 -21.66 14.30
C ALA A 98 -14.41 -21.42 15.76
N MET A 99 -13.54 -20.78 16.53
CA MET A 99 -13.76 -20.45 17.94
C MET A 99 -13.36 -19.00 18.19
N LEU A 100 -14.30 -18.20 18.68
CA LEU A 100 -14.02 -16.83 19.13
C LEU A 100 -13.67 -16.87 20.62
N ASN A 101 -12.43 -16.51 20.96
CA ASN A 101 -11.99 -16.24 22.32
C ASN A 101 -12.04 -14.72 22.56
N LEU A 102 -13.10 -14.26 23.22
CA LEU A 102 -13.29 -12.85 23.53
C LEU A 102 -12.86 -12.55 24.96
N GLU A 103 -11.98 -11.58 25.16
CA GLU A 103 -11.68 -11.02 26.47
C GLU A 103 -12.14 -9.55 26.51
N PHE A 104 -13.06 -9.24 27.42
CA PHE A 104 -13.63 -7.90 27.54
C PHE A 104 -13.81 -7.46 28.99
N THR A 105 -13.84 -6.15 29.22
CA THR A 105 -14.12 -5.55 30.53
C THR A 105 -15.38 -4.67 30.42
N PRO A 106 -16.48 -5.05 31.09
CA PRO A 106 -17.69 -4.23 31.13
C PRO A 106 -17.61 -3.14 32.21
N SER A 107 -18.30 -2.02 31.98
CA SER A 107 -18.43 -0.96 32.99
C SER A 107 -19.03 -1.46 34.31
N PRO A 108 -18.53 -0.99 35.48
CA PRO A 108 -19.05 -1.39 36.78
C PRO A 108 -20.48 -0.89 37.05
N SER A 109 -20.96 0.07 36.26
CA SER A 109 -22.28 0.69 36.41
C SER A 109 -23.37 0.02 35.57
N LEU A 110 -23.06 -1.05 34.83
CA LEU A 110 -24.04 -1.75 34.01
C LEU A 110 -25.01 -2.58 34.84
N ILE A 111 -26.24 -2.69 34.37
CA ILE A 111 -27.27 -3.57 34.89
C ILE A 111 -26.98 -4.99 34.38
N PRO A 112 -26.70 -5.96 35.27
CA PRO A 112 -26.50 -7.35 34.89
C PRO A 112 -27.72 -7.95 34.20
N VAL A 113 -27.51 -8.95 33.35
CA VAL A 113 -28.54 -9.66 32.56
C VAL A 113 -29.16 -8.82 31.43
N GLU A 114 -29.50 -7.56 31.70
CA GLU A 114 -30.03 -6.63 30.69
C GLU A 114 -28.95 -6.17 29.71
N SER A 115 -27.74 -5.93 30.23
CA SER A 115 -26.59 -5.59 29.41
C SER A 115 -25.99 -6.83 28.76
N GLN A 116 -25.79 -6.81 27.45
CA GLN A 116 -25.37 -7.96 26.65
C GLN A 116 -24.40 -7.57 25.53
N VAL A 117 -23.62 -8.55 25.10
CA VAL A 117 -22.80 -8.47 23.88
C VAL A 117 -23.36 -9.48 22.88
N LYS A 118 -23.67 -9.01 21.68
CA LYS A 118 -24.08 -9.84 20.55
C LYS A 118 -22.90 -10.00 19.60
N VAL A 119 -22.74 -11.19 19.07
CA VAL A 119 -21.70 -11.51 18.08
C VAL A 119 -22.38 -11.90 16.78
N PHE A 120 -22.06 -11.17 15.71
CA PHE A 120 -22.53 -11.46 14.36
C PHE A 120 -21.36 -11.87 13.47
N LEU A 121 -21.62 -12.81 12.56
CA LEU A 121 -20.73 -13.14 11.45
C LEU A 121 -21.53 -12.96 10.16
N ASN A 122 -21.06 -12.08 9.26
CA ASN A 122 -21.72 -11.82 7.97
C ASN A 122 -23.23 -11.50 8.13
N ASP A 123 -23.54 -10.67 9.13
CA ASP A 123 -24.89 -10.27 9.55
C ASP A 123 -25.80 -11.36 10.13
N GLU A 124 -25.29 -12.59 10.28
CA GLU A 124 -25.97 -13.66 11.03
C GLU A 124 -25.58 -13.64 12.51
N LEU A 125 -26.54 -13.83 13.42
CA LEU A 125 -26.31 -13.84 14.86
C LEU A 125 -25.68 -15.18 15.30
N MET A 126 -24.41 -15.16 15.69
CA MET A 126 -23.68 -16.34 16.17
C MET A 126 -23.95 -16.63 17.64
N GLY A 127 -24.13 -15.59 18.46
CA GLY A 127 -24.36 -15.76 19.88
C GLY A 127 -24.59 -14.46 20.63
N VAL A 128 -25.13 -14.59 21.84
CA VAL A 128 -25.38 -13.49 22.76
C VAL A 128 -24.88 -13.89 24.14
N THR A 129 -24.09 -13.02 24.77
CA THR A 129 -23.65 -13.19 26.15
C THR A 129 -24.16 -12.04 27.01
N ALA A 130 -24.89 -12.37 28.07
CA ALA A 130 -25.31 -11.39 29.06
C ALA A 130 -24.18 -11.11 30.05
N ILE A 131 -24.09 -9.88 30.55
CA ILE A 131 -23.10 -9.46 31.54
C ILE A 131 -23.61 -9.82 32.93
N THR A 132 -22.80 -10.54 33.73
CA THR A 132 -23.17 -10.90 35.11
C THR A 132 -22.60 -9.91 36.14
N LYS A 133 -23.13 -9.94 37.35
CA LYS A 133 -22.71 -9.03 38.43
C LYS A 133 -21.24 -9.19 38.81
N GLU A 134 -20.71 -10.40 38.71
CA GLU A 134 -19.34 -10.74 39.08
C GLU A 134 -18.30 -10.21 38.08
N GLN A 135 -18.74 -9.96 36.83
CA GLN A 135 -17.92 -9.51 35.71
C GLN A 135 -17.75 -7.99 35.66
N LEU A 136 -18.64 -7.24 36.31
CA LEU A 136 -18.64 -5.77 36.34
C LEU A 136 -17.28 -5.20 36.79
N GLY A 137 -16.67 -4.38 35.94
CA GLY A 137 -15.37 -3.75 36.19
C GLY A 137 -14.17 -4.70 36.17
N LYS A 138 -14.33 -5.96 35.74
CA LYS A 138 -13.25 -6.97 35.72
C LYS A 138 -13.07 -7.58 34.32
N PRO A 139 -11.83 -7.93 33.94
CA PRO A 139 -11.58 -8.68 32.72
C PRO A 139 -12.31 -10.03 32.75
N THR A 140 -13.10 -10.28 31.72
CA THR A 140 -13.95 -11.46 31.57
C THR A 140 -13.61 -12.14 30.25
N ARG A 141 -13.52 -13.49 30.28
CA ARG A 141 -13.29 -14.31 29.10
C ARG A 141 -14.56 -15.04 28.69
N PHE A 142 -14.82 -15.06 27.39
CA PHE A 142 -15.96 -15.72 26.78
C PHE A 142 -15.48 -16.48 25.54
N GLN A 143 -15.88 -17.74 25.44
CA GLN A 143 -15.61 -18.58 24.28
C GLN A 143 -16.91 -18.85 23.56
N LEU A 144 -16.95 -18.55 22.26
CA LEU A 144 -18.11 -18.78 21.41
C LEU A 144 -17.70 -19.62 20.21
N PRO A 145 -18.20 -20.86 20.06
CA PRO A 145 -18.06 -21.59 18.82
C PRO A 145 -18.80 -20.82 17.72
N ILE A 146 -18.10 -20.57 16.62
CA ILE A 146 -18.65 -19.92 15.43
C ILE A 146 -18.94 -21.03 14.42
N ASP A 147 -20.15 -21.05 13.87
CA ASP A 147 -20.53 -22.04 12.89
C ASP A 147 -19.77 -21.78 11.57
N PRO A 148 -18.89 -22.70 11.13
CA PRO A 148 -18.08 -22.51 9.93
C PRO A 148 -18.91 -22.42 8.64
N LEU A 149 -20.18 -22.86 8.63
CA LEU A 149 -21.04 -22.75 7.44
C LEU A 149 -21.32 -21.30 7.03
N TYR A 150 -21.24 -20.35 7.97
CA TYR A 150 -21.43 -18.92 7.70
C TYR A 150 -20.13 -18.22 7.27
N ILE A 151 -19.00 -18.93 7.29
CA ILE A 151 -17.72 -18.41 6.84
C ILE A 151 -17.65 -18.52 5.31
N THR A 152 -17.50 -17.36 4.67
CA THR A 152 -17.37 -17.21 3.22
C THR A 152 -15.97 -16.71 2.86
N ASP A 153 -15.79 -16.20 1.65
CA ASP A 153 -14.54 -15.65 1.14
C ASP A 153 -14.04 -14.44 1.96
N PHE A 154 -14.93 -13.48 2.23
CA PHE A 154 -14.67 -12.28 3.01
C PHE A 154 -15.64 -12.22 4.18
N ASN A 155 -15.11 -12.17 5.38
CA ASN A 155 -15.90 -12.32 6.59
C ASN A 155 -15.82 -11.08 7.45
N ARG A 156 -16.98 -10.68 7.98
CA ARG A 156 -17.11 -9.58 8.93
C ARG A 156 -17.65 -10.11 10.25
N LEU A 157 -16.80 -10.12 11.26
CA LEU A 157 -17.15 -10.37 12.65
C LEU A 157 -17.55 -9.04 13.29
N ARG A 158 -18.83 -8.87 13.64
CA ARG A 158 -19.37 -7.65 14.25
C ARG A 158 -19.79 -7.93 15.70
N LEU A 159 -19.19 -7.21 16.63
CA LEU A 159 -19.54 -7.20 18.04
C LEU A 159 -20.49 -6.02 18.30
N VAL A 160 -21.63 -6.28 18.93
CA VAL A 160 -22.62 -5.24 19.26
C VAL A 160 -22.87 -5.23 20.75
N PHE A 161 -22.56 -4.11 21.37
CA PHE A 161 -22.84 -3.84 22.77
C PHE A 161 -24.26 -3.29 22.95
N VAL A 162 -25.05 -3.93 23.80
CA VAL A 162 -26.32 -3.41 24.28
C VAL A 162 -26.16 -3.20 25.78
N GLY A 163 -25.97 -1.95 26.19
CA GLY A 163 -25.69 -1.59 27.58
C GLY A 163 -26.84 -0.84 28.22
N HIS A 164 -27.13 -1.19 29.48
CA HIS A 164 -28.08 -0.49 30.34
C HIS A 164 -27.39 -0.16 31.67
N TYR A 165 -27.55 1.06 32.18
CA TYR A 165 -27.06 1.50 33.50
C TYR A 165 -28.19 2.01 34.41
N GLN A 166 -29.39 2.21 33.88
CA GLN A 166 -30.55 2.64 34.65
C GLN A 166 -31.85 2.10 34.03
N ASN A 167 -32.78 1.60 34.84
CA ASN A 167 -34.00 0.95 34.33
C ASN A 167 -34.93 1.89 33.52
N ILE A 168 -34.79 3.21 33.69
CA ILE A 168 -35.70 4.22 33.15
C ILE A 168 -34.86 5.44 32.74
N CYS A 169 -35.18 6.06 31.60
CA CYS A 169 -34.62 7.35 31.17
C CYS A 169 -33.08 7.35 30.97
N GLU A 170 -32.53 6.37 30.25
CA GLU A 170 -31.09 6.31 30.01
C GLU A 170 -30.59 7.37 29.02
N ASN A 171 -29.44 7.96 29.32
CA ASN A 171 -28.70 8.76 28.35
C ASN A 171 -27.73 7.86 27.57
N PRO A 172 -27.92 7.65 26.25
CA PRO A 172 -27.03 6.80 25.45
C PRO A 172 -25.60 7.36 25.34
N ALA A 173 -25.40 8.66 25.57
CA ALA A 173 -24.07 9.30 25.63
C ALA A 173 -23.43 9.27 27.04
N SER A 174 -24.02 8.55 28.00
CA SER A 174 -23.43 8.43 29.34
C SER A 174 -22.05 7.76 29.27
N ASN A 175 -21.07 8.38 29.93
CA ASN A 175 -19.73 7.79 30.08
C ASN A 175 -19.71 6.51 30.94
N THR A 176 -20.85 6.11 31.52
CA THR A 176 -21.02 4.83 32.21
C THR A 176 -21.32 3.66 31.26
N LEU A 177 -21.73 3.93 30.02
CA LEU A 177 -22.04 2.92 29.00
C LEU A 177 -20.81 2.59 28.17
N TRP A 178 -19.97 1.69 28.68
CA TRP A 178 -18.79 1.23 27.97
C TRP A 178 -18.52 -0.26 28.20
N LEU A 179 -17.90 -0.88 27.19
CA LEU A 179 -17.35 -2.22 27.23
C LEU A 179 -16.05 -2.26 26.41
N ASP A 180 -14.94 -2.56 27.07
CA ASP A 180 -13.62 -2.56 26.43
C ASP A 180 -13.26 -3.96 25.96
N ILE A 181 -12.98 -4.09 24.66
CA ILE A 181 -12.47 -5.32 24.05
C ILE A 181 -10.94 -5.33 24.12
N SER A 182 -10.40 -6.38 24.73
CA SER A 182 -8.95 -6.53 24.93
C SER A 182 -8.27 -7.12 23.69
N LYS A 183 -7.00 -6.73 23.51
CA LYS A 183 -6.10 -7.26 22.47
C LYS A 183 -5.72 -8.73 22.68
N SER A 184 -5.98 -9.28 23.86
CA SER A 184 -5.82 -10.70 24.19
C SER A 184 -6.88 -11.60 23.56
N SER A 185 -7.94 -11.02 22.98
CA SER A 185 -8.96 -11.75 22.22
C SER A 185 -8.36 -12.36 20.93
N SER A 186 -8.89 -13.51 20.50
CA SER A 186 -8.51 -14.18 19.26
C SER A 186 -9.69 -14.86 18.57
N LEU A 187 -9.59 -15.02 17.26
CA LEU A 187 -10.43 -15.92 16.47
C LEU A 187 -9.55 -17.09 16.01
N ASP A 188 -9.81 -18.27 16.57
CA ASP A 188 -9.07 -19.49 16.27
C ASP A 188 -9.80 -20.26 15.17
N LEU A 189 -9.16 -20.45 14.02
CA LEU A 189 -9.72 -21.11 12.85
C LEU A 189 -8.91 -22.34 12.48
N ARG A 190 -9.60 -23.44 12.13
CA ARG A 190 -9.01 -24.66 11.59
C ARG A 190 -9.30 -24.77 10.10
N TYR A 191 -8.27 -24.62 9.29
CA TYR A 191 -8.34 -24.73 7.84
C TYR A 191 -8.05 -26.16 7.39
N GLN A 192 -8.74 -26.58 6.34
CA GLN A 192 -8.50 -27.80 5.60
C GLN A 192 -8.25 -27.44 4.13
N SER A 193 -7.16 -27.94 3.55
CA SER A 193 -6.83 -27.67 2.15
C SER A 193 -7.79 -28.36 1.19
N LEU A 194 -8.08 -27.70 0.07
CA LEU A 194 -8.92 -28.18 -1.02
C LEU A 194 -8.06 -28.60 -2.21
N SER A 195 -8.40 -29.72 -2.85
CA SER A 195 -7.78 -30.09 -4.12
C SER A 195 -8.46 -29.30 -5.24
N VAL A 196 -7.87 -28.16 -5.59
CA VAL A 196 -8.36 -27.31 -6.69
C VAL A 196 -8.02 -27.95 -8.05
N LYS A 197 -8.85 -27.71 -9.07
CA LYS A 197 -8.55 -28.20 -10.43
C LYS A 197 -7.38 -27.42 -11.03
N ASN A 198 -6.64 -28.05 -11.95
CA ASN A 198 -5.62 -27.34 -12.73
C ASN A 198 -6.32 -26.51 -13.81
N ASP A 199 -6.70 -25.28 -13.48
CA ASP A 199 -7.40 -24.38 -14.38
C ASP A 199 -6.92 -22.94 -14.15
N LEU A 200 -6.40 -22.32 -15.21
CA LEU A 200 -5.92 -20.94 -15.22
C LEU A 200 -7.06 -19.91 -15.26
N SER A 201 -8.32 -20.32 -15.36
CA SER A 201 -9.48 -19.39 -15.38
C SER A 201 -9.62 -18.56 -14.09
N HIS A 202 -9.07 -19.04 -12.97
CA HIS A 202 -9.04 -18.34 -11.68
C HIS A 202 -7.67 -17.70 -11.37
N PHE A 203 -6.73 -17.74 -12.32
CA PHE A 203 -5.38 -17.22 -12.12
C PHE A 203 -5.42 -15.72 -11.74
N PRO A 204 -4.69 -15.26 -10.69
CA PRO A 204 -3.54 -15.89 -10.03
C PRO A 204 -3.78 -16.98 -8.97
N GLU A 205 -5.01 -17.32 -8.64
CA GLU A 205 -5.28 -18.34 -7.61
C GLU A 205 -4.79 -19.72 -8.09
N PRO A 206 -4.16 -20.55 -7.21
CA PRO A 206 -3.90 -20.33 -5.78
C PRO A 206 -2.56 -19.65 -5.45
N PHE A 207 -1.76 -19.25 -6.44
CA PHE A 207 -0.42 -18.70 -6.23
C PHE A 207 -0.43 -17.34 -5.52
N PHE A 208 -1.43 -16.51 -5.82
CA PHE A 208 -1.76 -15.31 -5.05
C PHE A 208 -3.28 -15.26 -4.88
N ASP A 209 -3.74 -15.02 -3.66
CA ASP A 209 -5.15 -14.87 -3.33
C ASP A 209 -5.35 -13.55 -2.58
N ALA A 210 -6.18 -12.67 -3.13
CA ALA A 210 -6.46 -11.35 -2.55
C ALA A 210 -7.17 -11.42 -1.18
N ARG A 211 -7.75 -12.59 -0.84
CA ARG A 211 -8.41 -12.86 0.44
C ARG A 211 -7.42 -13.12 1.57
N ASP A 212 -6.16 -13.46 1.27
CA ASP A 212 -5.12 -13.64 2.29
C ASP A 212 -4.43 -12.31 2.60
N ASN A 213 -4.46 -11.88 3.86
CA ASN A 213 -3.83 -10.64 4.31
C ASN A 213 -2.37 -10.82 4.77
N ARG A 214 -1.81 -12.02 4.67
CA ARG A 214 -0.41 -12.29 5.02
C ARG A 214 0.54 -11.89 3.88
N PRO A 215 1.83 -11.69 4.17
CA PRO A 215 2.84 -11.53 3.13
C PRO A 215 2.88 -12.73 2.19
N LEU A 216 2.94 -12.47 0.89
CA LEU A 216 3.03 -13.51 -0.15
C LEU A 216 4.40 -14.20 -0.06
N THR A 217 4.45 -15.52 0.10
CA THR A 217 5.70 -16.29 -0.01
C THR A 217 5.55 -17.32 -1.12
N LEU A 218 6.21 -17.12 -2.25
CA LEU A 218 6.06 -17.96 -3.44
C LEU A 218 7.43 -18.38 -3.98
N PRO A 219 7.86 -19.64 -3.77
CA PRO A 219 9.14 -20.12 -4.27
C PRO A 219 9.22 -20.08 -5.79
N VAL A 220 10.38 -19.69 -6.29
CA VAL A 220 10.69 -19.64 -7.72
C VAL A 220 11.81 -20.65 -8.01
N VAL A 221 11.50 -21.65 -8.83
CA VAL A 221 12.36 -22.79 -9.08
C VAL A 221 12.99 -22.67 -10.47
N PHE A 222 14.30 -22.89 -10.54
CA PHE A 222 15.06 -23.02 -11.78
C PHE A 222 15.78 -24.36 -11.83
N ALA A 223 16.18 -24.79 -13.03
CA ALA A 223 16.97 -26.00 -13.23
C ALA A 223 18.38 -25.91 -12.62
N ALA A 224 19.01 -24.74 -12.72
CA ALA A 224 20.34 -24.42 -12.18
C ALA A 224 20.42 -22.89 -11.97
N ALA A 225 21.62 -22.35 -11.78
CA ALA A 225 21.83 -20.89 -11.81
C ALA A 225 21.36 -20.34 -13.18
N PRO A 226 20.32 -19.49 -13.21
CA PRO A 226 19.70 -19.04 -14.45
C PRO A 226 20.55 -17.98 -15.14
N ASP A 227 20.46 -17.92 -16.47
CA ASP A 227 21.06 -16.83 -17.25
C ASP A 227 20.31 -15.51 -17.10
N VAL A 228 20.85 -14.44 -17.68
CA VAL A 228 20.26 -13.09 -17.60
C VAL A 228 18.85 -12.99 -18.19
N ALA A 229 18.51 -13.82 -19.20
CA ALA A 229 17.21 -13.80 -19.85
C ALA A 229 16.15 -14.49 -18.98
N GLN A 230 16.48 -15.63 -18.38
CA GLN A 230 15.65 -16.31 -17.38
C GLN A 230 15.43 -15.45 -16.13
N GLN A 231 16.50 -14.78 -15.66
CA GLN A 231 16.40 -13.83 -14.55
C GLN A 231 15.47 -12.66 -14.87
N ARG A 232 15.50 -12.17 -16.13
CA ARG A 232 14.61 -11.11 -16.60
C ARG A 232 13.16 -11.57 -16.64
N ALA A 233 12.89 -12.75 -17.20
CA ALA A 233 11.54 -13.33 -17.21
C ALA A 233 10.97 -13.46 -15.79
N ALA A 234 11.77 -13.97 -14.85
CA ALA A 234 11.37 -14.09 -13.45
C ALA A 234 11.17 -12.74 -12.76
N SER A 235 12.00 -11.73 -13.07
CA SER A 235 11.85 -10.37 -12.52
C SER A 235 10.56 -9.69 -13.01
N ILE A 236 10.18 -9.89 -14.27
CA ILE A 236 8.90 -9.41 -14.81
C ILE A 236 7.74 -10.05 -14.05
N PHE A 237 7.77 -11.37 -13.88
CA PHE A 237 6.74 -12.10 -13.13
C PHE A 237 6.66 -11.67 -11.66
N ALA A 238 7.82 -11.53 -10.98
CA ALA A 238 7.90 -11.08 -9.60
C ALA A 238 7.39 -9.65 -9.40
N SER A 239 7.68 -8.74 -10.34
CA SER A 239 7.17 -7.37 -10.34
C SER A 239 5.65 -7.31 -10.45
N TRP A 240 5.07 -8.17 -11.28
CA TRP A 240 3.63 -8.28 -11.46
C TRP A 240 2.95 -8.84 -10.21
N LEU A 241 3.52 -9.87 -9.57
CA LEU A 241 3.01 -10.37 -8.29
C LEU A 241 3.19 -9.33 -7.17
N GLY A 242 4.26 -8.54 -7.21
CA GLY A 242 4.44 -7.40 -6.32
C GLY A 242 3.32 -6.38 -6.46
N ASP A 243 2.95 -6.01 -7.70
CA ASP A 243 1.77 -5.19 -7.99
C ASP A 243 0.48 -5.80 -7.41
N LYS A 244 0.32 -7.13 -7.38
CA LYS A 244 -0.86 -7.74 -6.73
C LYS A 244 -0.77 -7.75 -5.20
N ALA A 245 0.41 -7.98 -4.64
CA ALA A 245 0.63 -8.06 -3.20
C ALA A 245 0.47 -6.70 -2.50
N GLN A 246 0.88 -5.60 -3.14
CA GLN A 246 0.79 -4.22 -2.62
C GLN A 246 1.38 -4.12 -1.19
N TRP A 247 0.60 -3.60 -0.22
CA TRP A 247 1.02 -3.37 1.15
C TRP A 247 1.30 -4.65 1.96
N ARG A 248 0.84 -5.82 1.50
CA ARG A 248 1.00 -7.10 2.21
C ARG A 248 2.47 -7.54 2.29
N GLY A 249 3.29 -7.11 1.34
CA GLY A 249 4.66 -7.59 1.19
C GLY A 249 4.74 -8.96 0.51
N GLN A 250 5.94 -9.28 0.02
CA GLN A 250 6.18 -10.45 -0.81
C GLN A 250 7.62 -10.97 -0.63
N ASN A 251 7.78 -12.28 -0.73
CA ASN A 251 9.05 -12.97 -0.68
C ASN A 251 9.06 -14.09 -1.74
N PHE A 252 10.06 -14.08 -2.62
CA PHE A 252 10.22 -15.04 -3.71
C PHE A 252 11.48 -15.89 -3.51
N PRO A 253 11.46 -16.84 -2.56
CA PRO A 253 12.64 -17.66 -2.29
C PRO A 253 13.01 -18.49 -3.51
N VAL A 254 14.25 -18.35 -3.97
CA VAL A 254 14.74 -19.06 -5.15
C VAL A 254 15.27 -20.43 -4.76
N LEU A 255 14.90 -21.44 -5.54
CA LEU A 255 15.36 -22.81 -5.39
C LEU A 255 15.97 -23.31 -6.71
N TYR A 256 17.11 -24.02 -6.63
CA TYR A 256 17.73 -24.65 -7.78
C TYR A 256 17.55 -26.16 -7.71
N ASN A 257 16.93 -26.73 -8.75
CA ASN A 257 16.71 -28.16 -8.91
C ASN A 257 16.11 -28.85 -7.69
N GLN A 258 15.20 -28.17 -7.00
CA GLN A 258 14.55 -28.67 -5.79
C GLN A 258 13.04 -28.62 -5.96
N LEU A 259 12.38 -29.71 -5.56
CA LEU A 259 10.93 -29.78 -5.55
C LEU A 259 10.40 -28.97 -4.35
N PRO A 260 9.58 -27.94 -4.56
CA PRO A 260 9.12 -27.05 -3.49
C PRO A 260 7.99 -27.66 -2.67
N THR A 261 7.93 -27.39 -1.37
CA THR A 261 6.93 -27.98 -0.46
C THR A 261 5.57 -27.27 -0.46
N GLN A 262 5.45 -26.15 -1.16
CA GLN A 262 4.25 -25.30 -1.23
C GLN A 262 4.02 -24.80 -2.66
N HIS A 263 2.93 -24.06 -2.89
CA HIS A 263 2.66 -23.49 -4.21
C HIS A 263 3.88 -22.72 -4.70
N ALA A 264 4.27 -22.94 -5.95
CA ALA A 264 5.53 -22.41 -6.48
C ALA A 264 5.44 -22.21 -7.99
N VAL A 265 6.41 -21.45 -8.50
CA VAL A 265 6.55 -21.18 -9.93
C VAL A 265 7.85 -21.78 -10.43
N VAL A 266 7.80 -22.44 -11.56
CA VAL A 266 8.94 -23.13 -12.18
C VAL A 266 9.20 -22.51 -13.54
N PHE A 267 10.40 -21.96 -13.72
CA PHE A 267 10.87 -21.51 -15.02
C PHE A 267 11.72 -22.62 -15.65
N ALA A 268 11.37 -23.04 -16.86
CA ALA A 268 12.10 -24.10 -17.55
C ALA A 268 12.04 -23.97 -19.08
N THR A 269 13.15 -24.24 -19.74
CA THR A 269 13.19 -24.38 -21.21
C THR A 269 13.17 -25.85 -21.61
N ASN A 270 13.10 -26.13 -22.92
CA ASN A 270 13.26 -27.51 -23.39
C ASN A 270 14.66 -28.08 -23.10
N ALA A 271 15.69 -27.23 -23.01
CA ALA A 271 17.07 -27.63 -22.74
C ALA A 271 17.41 -27.68 -21.25
N GLN A 272 16.81 -26.82 -20.43
CA GLN A 272 17.11 -26.68 -19.02
C GLN A 272 15.86 -26.89 -18.18
N ARG A 273 15.79 -28.02 -17.48
CA ARG A 273 14.66 -28.42 -16.64
C ARG A 273 15.14 -28.95 -15.29
N PRO A 274 14.40 -28.67 -14.21
CA PRO A 274 14.58 -29.38 -12.96
C PRO A 274 14.36 -30.89 -13.16
N ASP A 275 15.02 -31.71 -12.33
CA ASP A 275 15.01 -33.17 -12.42
C ASP A 275 13.58 -33.75 -12.36
N PHE A 276 12.70 -33.14 -11.56
CA PHE A 276 11.29 -33.57 -11.45
C PHE A 276 10.45 -33.25 -12.69
N LEU A 277 10.96 -32.46 -13.65
CA LEU A 277 10.35 -32.18 -14.96
C LEU A 277 11.19 -32.72 -16.13
N LYS A 278 12.19 -33.56 -15.86
CA LYS A 278 13.11 -34.04 -16.91
C LYS A 278 12.38 -34.74 -18.06
N ASP A 279 11.38 -35.55 -17.72
CA ASP A 279 10.58 -36.33 -18.68
C ASP A 279 9.35 -35.57 -19.20
N TYR A 280 9.19 -34.29 -18.86
CA TYR A 280 8.06 -33.47 -19.34
C TYR A 280 8.09 -33.33 -20.88
N PRO A 281 6.96 -33.29 -21.60
CA PRO A 281 7.00 -33.11 -23.04
C PRO A 281 7.62 -31.75 -23.45
N PRO A 282 8.36 -31.66 -24.57
CA PRO A 282 8.85 -30.38 -25.09
C PRO A 282 7.72 -29.48 -25.57
N VAL A 283 7.79 -28.21 -25.18
CA VAL A 283 6.83 -27.17 -25.62
C VAL A 283 7.22 -26.60 -26.99
N LYS A 284 6.23 -26.17 -27.77
CA LYS A 284 6.42 -25.62 -29.12
C LYS A 284 6.23 -24.10 -29.22
N ALA A 285 5.76 -23.48 -28.15
CA ALA A 285 5.47 -22.06 -28.03
C ALA A 285 5.66 -21.61 -26.56
N PRO A 286 5.76 -20.30 -26.28
CA PRO A 286 5.68 -19.77 -24.92
C PRO A 286 4.41 -20.29 -24.23
N THR A 287 4.56 -21.03 -23.14
CA THR A 287 3.45 -21.77 -22.52
C THR A 287 3.41 -21.50 -21.02
N VAL A 288 2.21 -21.19 -20.50
CA VAL A 288 1.91 -21.13 -19.07
C VAL A 288 1.00 -22.30 -18.74
N GLU A 289 1.36 -23.10 -17.75
CA GLU A 289 0.61 -24.30 -17.38
C GLU A 289 0.53 -24.48 -15.87
N ILE A 290 -0.62 -24.95 -15.37
CA ILE A 290 -0.77 -25.36 -13.97
C ILE A 290 -0.71 -26.88 -13.91
N ILE A 291 0.17 -27.40 -13.05
CA ILE A 291 0.21 -28.82 -12.69
C ILE A 291 0.00 -29.01 -11.19
N SER A 292 -0.39 -30.22 -10.80
CA SER A 292 -0.38 -30.61 -9.39
C SER A 292 1.02 -31.04 -9.00
N HIS A 293 1.41 -30.76 -7.75
CA HIS A 293 2.70 -31.19 -7.23
C HIS A 293 2.76 -32.73 -7.21
N PRO A 294 3.87 -33.36 -7.69
CA PRO A 294 3.96 -34.81 -7.87
C PRO A 294 3.61 -35.62 -6.61
N ASP A 295 4.11 -35.17 -5.45
CA ASP A 295 3.89 -35.87 -4.17
C ASP A 295 2.70 -35.34 -3.36
N ASN A 296 2.05 -34.25 -3.78
CA ASN A 296 1.02 -33.58 -2.98
C ASN A 296 -0.06 -32.91 -3.87
N PRO A 297 -1.26 -33.50 -4.02
CA PRO A 297 -2.29 -32.98 -4.91
C PRO A 297 -2.92 -31.65 -4.46
N TYR A 298 -2.70 -31.23 -3.22
CA TYR A 298 -3.17 -29.93 -2.68
C TYR A 298 -2.24 -28.78 -3.05
N VAL A 299 -0.99 -29.08 -3.42
CA VAL A 299 -0.02 -28.07 -3.86
C VAL A 299 -0.02 -28.01 -5.39
N LYS A 300 0.04 -26.79 -5.92
CA LYS A 300 0.08 -26.50 -7.36
C LYS A 300 1.40 -25.88 -7.77
N LEU A 301 1.88 -26.23 -8.95
CA LEU A 301 3.06 -25.63 -9.57
C LEU A 301 2.62 -24.89 -10.84
N LEU A 302 3.02 -23.62 -10.95
CA LEU A 302 2.88 -22.84 -12.18
C LEU A 302 4.13 -23.06 -13.02
N LEU A 303 3.99 -23.71 -14.17
CA LEU A 303 5.07 -23.88 -15.12
C LEU A 303 5.05 -22.71 -16.10
N ILE A 304 6.16 -22.01 -16.19
CA ILE A 304 6.43 -21.01 -17.22
C ILE A 304 7.48 -21.65 -18.14
N LEU A 305 7.02 -22.08 -19.31
CA LEU A 305 7.76 -22.93 -20.23
C LEU A 305 8.04 -22.21 -21.55
N GLY A 306 9.23 -22.44 -22.10
CA GLY A 306 9.63 -21.91 -23.40
C GLY A 306 10.47 -22.90 -24.20
N ARG A 307 10.54 -22.71 -25.52
CA ARG A 307 11.55 -23.43 -26.32
C ARG A 307 12.96 -22.99 -25.92
N ASP A 308 13.11 -21.69 -25.67
CA ASP A 308 14.33 -20.98 -25.27
C ASP A 308 13.99 -19.87 -24.24
N ASP A 309 14.99 -19.07 -23.86
CA ASP A 309 14.83 -18.04 -22.83
C ASP A 309 14.03 -16.82 -23.32
N ASN A 310 13.95 -16.57 -24.64
CA ASN A 310 13.10 -15.50 -25.19
C ASN A 310 11.63 -15.87 -25.07
N ASP A 311 11.28 -17.13 -25.31
CA ASP A 311 9.92 -17.63 -25.06
C ASP A 311 9.53 -17.49 -23.58
N LEU A 312 10.47 -17.66 -22.64
CA LEU A 312 10.19 -17.43 -21.21
C LEU A 312 9.86 -15.97 -20.90
N ILE A 313 10.60 -15.02 -21.49
CA ILE A 313 10.29 -13.60 -21.37
C ILE A 313 8.90 -13.31 -21.94
N MET A 314 8.57 -13.85 -23.11
CA MET A 314 7.26 -13.66 -23.74
C MET A 314 6.12 -14.25 -22.89
N ALA A 315 6.32 -15.43 -22.30
CA ALA A 315 5.35 -16.04 -21.39
C ALA A 315 5.14 -15.17 -20.13
N ALA A 316 6.22 -14.68 -19.52
CA ALA A 316 6.15 -13.79 -18.35
C ALA A 316 5.46 -12.45 -18.67
N GLN A 317 5.73 -11.85 -19.83
CA GLN A 317 5.04 -10.66 -20.31
C GLN A 317 3.56 -10.93 -20.58
N GLY A 318 3.22 -12.10 -21.15
CA GLY A 318 1.84 -12.54 -21.36
C GLY A 318 1.06 -12.71 -20.06
N ILE A 319 1.70 -13.20 -18.99
CA ILE A 319 1.12 -13.21 -17.64
C ILE A 319 0.89 -11.77 -17.17
N ALA A 320 1.90 -10.91 -17.27
CA ALA A 320 1.85 -9.57 -16.70
C ALA A 320 0.81 -8.66 -17.38
N GLN A 321 0.52 -8.88 -18.66
CA GLN A 321 -0.31 -7.99 -19.49
C GLN A 321 -1.60 -8.62 -20.03
N GLY A 322 -1.73 -9.96 -20.03
CA GLY A 322 -2.81 -10.68 -20.72
C GLY A 322 -3.50 -11.79 -19.92
N ASN A 323 -3.19 -11.93 -18.63
CA ASN A 323 -3.70 -13.04 -17.81
C ASN A 323 -5.23 -13.15 -17.73
N ILE A 324 -5.98 -12.07 -17.95
CA ILE A 324 -7.45 -12.07 -17.97
C ILE A 324 -8.04 -13.01 -19.04
N LEU A 325 -7.25 -13.38 -20.05
CA LEU A 325 -7.66 -14.28 -21.13
C LEU A 325 -7.34 -15.75 -20.83
N PHE A 326 -6.70 -16.05 -19.71
CA PHE A 326 -6.24 -17.40 -19.39
C PHE A 326 -7.42 -18.30 -19.01
N ARG A 327 -7.40 -19.54 -19.51
CA ARG A 327 -8.45 -20.54 -19.30
C ARG A 327 -7.94 -21.94 -19.61
N GLY A 328 -8.44 -22.93 -18.87
CA GLY A 328 -8.01 -24.31 -18.98
C GLY A 328 -6.67 -24.57 -18.30
N GLN A 329 -6.12 -25.77 -18.48
CA GLN A 329 -4.90 -26.20 -17.78
C GLN A 329 -3.64 -25.48 -18.29
N ASN A 330 -3.57 -25.19 -19.60
CA ASN A 330 -2.45 -24.53 -20.23
C ASN A 330 -2.92 -23.43 -21.19
N VAL A 331 -2.04 -22.44 -21.39
CA VAL A 331 -2.25 -21.31 -22.29
C VAL A 331 -0.94 -21.06 -23.03
N THR A 332 -1.02 -20.85 -24.34
CA THR A 332 0.10 -20.38 -25.15
C THR A 332 0.01 -18.88 -25.37
N VAL A 333 1.15 -18.20 -25.31
CA VAL A 333 1.25 -16.76 -25.60
C VAL A 333 1.78 -16.58 -27.02
N ASP A 334 0.92 -16.12 -27.92
CA ASP A 334 1.28 -15.95 -29.33
C ASP A 334 2.10 -14.67 -29.58
N LYS A 335 1.68 -13.58 -28.93
CA LYS A 335 2.28 -12.25 -29.13
C LYS A 335 1.96 -11.32 -27.96
N VAL A 336 2.94 -10.50 -27.57
CA VAL A 336 2.78 -9.39 -26.62
C VAL A 336 3.36 -8.14 -27.25
N GLU A 337 2.59 -7.06 -27.30
CA GLU A 337 3.03 -5.78 -27.88
C GLU A 337 2.68 -4.60 -26.98
N GLN A 338 3.70 -3.83 -26.63
CA GLN A 338 3.52 -2.53 -26.00
C GLN A 338 3.18 -1.50 -27.09
N LEU A 339 1.95 -1.02 -27.09
CA LEU A 339 1.46 -0.08 -28.10
C LEU A 339 2.07 1.32 -27.95
N VAL A 340 2.37 1.73 -26.72
CA VAL A 340 2.90 3.07 -26.39
C VAL A 340 4.00 2.95 -25.34
N PRO A 341 5.18 3.57 -25.56
CA PRO A 341 6.21 3.68 -24.53
C PRO A 341 5.71 4.43 -23.30
N ARG A 342 6.17 4.01 -22.12
CA ARG A 342 5.83 4.68 -20.84
C ARG A 342 6.44 6.09 -20.79
N GLN A 343 5.79 6.95 -20.02
CA GLN A 343 6.25 8.31 -19.75
C GLN A 343 6.72 8.44 -18.30
N PRO A 344 7.65 9.36 -18.00
CA PRO A 344 8.07 9.59 -16.62
C PRO A 344 6.89 9.94 -15.72
N TYR A 345 6.87 9.37 -14.51
CA TYR A 345 5.84 9.58 -13.48
C TYR A 345 4.42 9.14 -13.87
N ASP A 346 4.30 8.22 -14.84
CA ASP A 346 3.01 7.66 -15.27
C ASP A 346 2.55 6.41 -14.47
N ALA A 347 3.23 6.12 -13.35
CA ALA A 347 2.97 5.00 -12.47
C ALA A 347 1.51 5.01 -11.96
N PRO A 348 0.72 3.92 -12.15
CA PRO A 348 -0.68 3.87 -11.73
C PRO A 348 -0.92 4.13 -10.23
N ASN A 349 0.01 3.70 -9.37
CA ASN A 349 -0.11 3.90 -7.93
C ASN A 349 0.34 5.28 -7.45
N TRP A 350 0.91 6.12 -8.31
CA TRP A 350 1.32 7.48 -7.97
C TRP A 350 0.21 8.48 -8.28
N VAL A 351 0.19 9.58 -7.52
CA VAL A 351 -0.63 10.72 -7.91
C VAL A 351 -0.12 11.29 -9.23
N ARG A 352 -1.06 11.79 -10.04
CA ARG A 352 -0.75 12.42 -11.32
C ARG A 352 -0.16 13.81 -11.12
N THR A 353 0.99 14.06 -11.75
CA THR A 353 1.66 15.37 -11.80
C THR A 353 1.49 16.07 -13.15
N ASP A 354 0.74 15.50 -14.08
CA ASP A 354 0.47 16.10 -15.40
C ASP A 354 -0.86 16.89 -15.44
N ARG A 355 -1.80 16.58 -14.53
CA ARG A 355 -3.12 17.21 -14.44
C ARG A 355 -3.72 17.07 -13.02
N PRO A 356 -4.77 17.85 -12.69
CA PRO A 356 -5.57 17.59 -11.49
C PRO A 356 -6.14 16.16 -11.49
N MET A 357 -5.99 15.46 -10.38
CA MET A 357 -6.50 14.10 -10.17
C MET A 357 -7.81 14.12 -9.41
N THR A 358 -8.78 13.32 -9.84
CA THR A 358 -10.08 13.19 -9.16
C THR A 358 -10.01 12.20 -8.00
N PHE A 359 -10.90 12.34 -7.01
CA PHE A 359 -10.99 11.36 -5.92
C PHE A 359 -11.55 10.02 -6.38
N ALA A 360 -12.34 9.99 -7.46
CA ALA A 360 -12.75 8.75 -8.11
C ALA A 360 -11.56 7.93 -8.63
N GLU A 361 -10.52 8.57 -9.15
CA GLU A 361 -9.27 7.90 -9.56
C GLU A 361 -8.47 7.33 -8.37
N LEU A 362 -8.74 7.77 -7.14
CA LEU A 362 -8.09 7.31 -5.91
C LEU A 362 -8.89 6.25 -5.15
N GLN A 363 -10.11 5.94 -5.60
CA GLN A 363 -10.95 4.92 -4.98
C GLN A 363 -10.37 3.53 -5.24
N GLN A 364 -10.27 2.73 -4.17
CA GLN A 364 -9.83 1.33 -4.20
C GLN A 364 -11.01 0.37 -4.32
N TYR A 365 -12.19 0.75 -3.84
CA TYR A 365 -13.40 -0.06 -3.87
C TYR A 365 -14.67 0.80 -4.04
N PRO A 366 -15.78 0.22 -4.54
CA PRO A 366 -17.05 0.92 -4.63
C PRO A 366 -17.50 1.49 -3.26
N ASP A 367 -18.14 2.65 -3.28
CA ASP A 367 -18.68 3.32 -2.08
C ASP A 367 -17.67 3.78 -1.02
N GLN A 368 -16.35 3.67 -1.25
CA GLN A 368 -15.31 4.19 -0.33
C GLN A 368 -15.48 5.66 0.05
N LEU A 369 -16.08 6.48 -0.82
CA LEU A 369 -16.32 7.90 -0.58
C LEU A 369 -17.65 8.19 0.13
N GLN A 370 -18.28 7.18 0.73
CA GLN A 370 -19.56 7.29 1.41
C GLN A 370 -19.44 6.73 2.83
N THR A 371 -20.18 7.32 3.76
CA THR A 371 -20.22 6.87 5.15
C THR A 371 -21.60 7.07 5.76
N THR A 372 -21.98 6.18 6.67
CA THR A 372 -23.30 6.17 7.33
C THR A 372 -23.16 5.80 8.79
N GLY A 373 -23.90 6.47 9.68
CA GLY A 373 -23.99 6.13 11.09
C GLY A 373 -24.49 7.29 11.95
N LEU A 374 -24.75 7.05 13.24
CA LEU A 374 -25.03 8.14 14.17
C LEU A 374 -23.80 9.06 14.30
N LEU A 375 -22.64 8.44 14.49
CA LEU A 375 -21.31 9.00 14.32
C LEU A 375 -20.66 8.23 13.16
N PRO A 376 -20.79 8.71 11.90
CA PRO A 376 -20.28 7.98 10.75
C PRO A 376 -18.76 7.77 10.85
N PRO A 377 -18.25 6.58 10.47
CA PRO A 377 -16.81 6.37 10.39
C PRO A 377 -16.17 7.31 9.36
N PRO A 378 -14.87 7.63 9.53
CA PRO A 378 -14.16 8.52 8.62
C PRO A 378 -14.03 7.92 7.21
N ILE A 379 -14.11 8.79 6.19
CA ILE A 379 -13.73 8.44 4.82
C ILE A 379 -12.23 8.65 4.68
N SER A 380 -11.49 7.64 4.19
CA SER A 380 -10.04 7.69 4.02
C SER A 380 -9.61 7.42 2.57
N LEU A 381 -8.70 8.24 2.06
CA LEU A 381 -8.03 8.08 0.77
C LEU A 381 -6.53 8.01 0.96
N SER A 382 -5.87 7.15 0.18
CA SER A 382 -4.41 7.04 0.15
C SER A 382 -3.83 7.75 -1.06
N LEU A 383 -2.72 8.46 -0.87
CA LEU A 383 -2.00 9.25 -1.87
C LEU A 383 -0.52 8.87 -1.84
N ASN A 384 0.02 8.29 -2.91
CA ASN A 384 1.46 8.07 -3.02
C ASN A 384 2.07 9.15 -3.91
N LEU A 385 3.06 9.86 -3.36
CA LEU A 385 3.73 10.95 -4.06
C LEU A 385 5.06 10.48 -4.66
N PRO A 386 5.40 10.93 -5.88
CA PRO A 386 6.77 10.82 -6.38
C PRO A 386 7.75 11.41 -5.36
N PRO A 387 8.87 10.71 -5.05
CA PRO A 387 9.78 11.15 -4.00
C PRO A 387 10.50 12.44 -4.37
N ASP A 388 10.72 12.70 -5.65
CA ASP A 388 11.44 13.86 -6.18
C ASP A 388 10.55 15.07 -6.43
N LEU A 389 9.32 15.09 -5.92
CA LEU A 389 8.44 16.25 -6.06
C LEU A 389 9.02 17.44 -5.27
N PHE A 390 9.41 18.49 -5.99
CA PHE A 390 10.02 19.69 -5.45
C PHE A 390 8.96 20.70 -5.01
N LEU A 391 8.85 20.90 -3.69
CA LEU A 391 7.74 21.62 -3.05
C LEU A 391 8.06 23.08 -2.66
N ILE A 392 9.24 23.62 -3.02
CA ILE A 392 9.69 24.93 -2.51
C ILE A 392 8.76 26.08 -2.95
N ARG A 393 8.24 26.84 -1.97
CA ARG A 393 7.50 28.12 -2.10
C ARG A 393 6.18 28.08 -2.87
N SER A 394 5.64 26.92 -3.20
CA SER A 394 4.27 26.85 -3.70
C SER A 394 3.30 27.12 -2.54
N ALA A 395 2.30 27.96 -2.73
CA ALA A 395 1.44 28.44 -1.66
C ALA A 395 0.45 27.38 -1.09
N GLY A 396 0.79 26.09 -1.25
CA GLY A 396 0.03 24.89 -0.87
C GLY A 396 -0.60 24.17 -2.06
N ILE A 397 -1.00 22.91 -1.87
CA ILE A 397 -1.66 22.07 -2.89
C ILE A 397 -3.15 22.39 -2.94
N ASP A 398 -3.64 22.66 -4.14
CA ASP A 398 -5.04 22.99 -4.33
C ASP A 398 -5.90 21.71 -4.34
N MET A 399 -6.85 21.65 -3.42
CA MET A 399 -7.84 20.59 -3.29
C MET A 399 -9.25 21.19 -3.41
N ARG A 400 -9.98 20.79 -4.45
CA ARG A 400 -11.40 21.16 -4.62
C ARG A 400 -12.26 20.04 -4.06
N LEU A 401 -12.80 20.27 -2.88
CA LEU A 401 -13.64 19.30 -2.18
C LEU A 401 -15.11 19.61 -2.43
N LYS A 402 -15.84 18.61 -2.92
CA LYS A 402 -17.29 18.61 -3.06
C LYS A 402 -17.84 17.51 -2.18
N TYR A 403 -18.79 17.83 -1.31
CA TYR A 403 -19.35 16.87 -0.37
C TYR A 403 -20.84 17.11 -0.15
N ARG A 404 -21.53 16.05 0.23
CA ARG A 404 -22.94 16.03 0.61
C ARG A 404 -23.07 15.39 1.97
N TYR A 405 -24.01 15.86 2.76
CA TYR A 405 -24.18 15.40 4.13
C TYR A 405 -25.64 15.53 4.57
N THR A 406 -26.01 14.75 5.57
CA THR A 406 -27.32 14.88 6.21
C THR A 406 -27.34 16.22 6.95
N SER A 407 -28.25 17.11 6.55
CA SER A 407 -28.27 18.47 7.08
C SER A 407 -28.62 18.49 8.58
N THR A 408 -27.93 19.33 9.34
CA THR A 408 -28.16 19.49 10.78
C THR A 408 -29.44 20.25 11.05
N ARG A 409 -30.05 20.04 12.22
CA ARG A 409 -31.26 20.79 12.63
C ARG A 409 -30.92 22.17 13.19
N LEU A 410 -29.76 22.26 13.85
CA LEU A 410 -29.28 23.45 14.54
C LEU A 410 -27.80 23.68 14.17
N MET A 411 -27.32 24.90 14.39
CA MET A 411 -25.88 25.16 14.42
C MET A 411 -25.34 24.67 15.78
N ASP A 412 -25.03 23.38 15.86
CA ASP A 412 -24.69 22.65 17.08
C ASP A 412 -23.19 22.31 17.22
N GLY A 413 -22.37 22.82 16.30
CA GLY A 413 -20.95 22.53 16.24
C GLY A 413 -20.59 21.32 15.37
N SER A 414 -21.56 20.72 14.67
CA SER A 414 -21.28 19.70 13.66
C SER A 414 -20.34 20.22 12.57
N ARG A 415 -19.35 19.42 12.18
CA ARG A 415 -18.30 19.83 11.25
C ARG A 415 -17.76 18.67 10.42
N LEU A 416 -17.25 19.02 9.25
CA LEU A 416 -16.35 18.19 8.46
C LEU A 416 -14.91 18.54 8.83
N SER A 417 -14.21 17.64 9.50
CA SER A 417 -12.80 17.77 9.85
C SER A 417 -11.94 17.04 8.80
N ILE A 418 -10.90 17.69 8.30
CA ILE A 418 -9.97 17.12 7.32
C ILE A 418 -8.61 16.94 7.98
N SER A 419 -8.07 15.74 7.89
CA SER A 419 -6.75 15.39 8.42
C SER A 419 -5.87 14.76 7.34
N LEU A 420 -4.58 15.01 7.44
CA LEU A 420 -3.54 14.44 6.59
C LEU A 420 -2.52 13.75 7.49
N ASN A 421 -2.27 12.45 7.28
CA ASN A 421 -1.35 11.65 8.09
C ASN A 421 -1.64 11.76 9.61
N ASN A 422 -2.92 11.62 9.98
CA ASN A 422 -3.44 11.72 11.36
C ASN A 422 -3.28 13.10 12.02
N GLN A 423 -2.96 14.13 11.22
CA GLN A 423 -2.80 15.48 11.71
C GLN A 423 -3.87 16.40 11.12
N PHE A 424 -4.51 17.20 11.97
CA PHE A 424 -5.59 18.09 11.58
C PHE A 424 -5.10 19.20 10.64
N VAL A 425 -5.83 19.42 9.55
CA VAL A 425 -5.51 20.45 8.55
C VAL A 425 -6.51 21.61 8.62
N GLN A 426 -7.80 21.31 8.48
CA GLN A 426 -8.87 22.31 8.39
C GLN A 426 -10.21 21.67 8.73
N ASP A 427 -11.14 22.43 9.30
CA ASP A 427 -12.56 22.04 9.42
C ASP A 427 -13.50 23.00 8.68
N TYR A 428 -14.70 22.50 8.40
CA TYR A 428 -15.82 23.26 7.83
C TYR A 428 -17.11 22.95 8.61
N PRO A 429 -17.88 23.96 9.05
CA PRO A 429 -19.14 23.72 9.76
C PRO A 429 -20.19 23.07 8.84
N LEU A 430 -20.95 22.12 9.38
CA LEU A 430 -22.11 21.51 8.75
C LEU A 430 -23.36 22.34 9.10
N SER A 431 -23.93 23.00 8.09
CA SER A 431 -25.00 23.99 8.24
C SER A 431 -26.40 23.37 8.11
N PRO A 432 -27.39 23.88 8.88
CA PRO A 432 -28.79 23.56 8.66
C PRO A 432 -29.28 24.00 7.28
N ASN A 433 -30.18 23.21 6.71
CA ASN A 433 -30.82 23.40 5.40
C ASN A 433 -29.87 23.54 4.21
N MET A 434 -28.60 23.13 4.34
CA MET A 434 -27.62 23.10 3.24
C MET A 434 -27.04 21.69 3.10
N PRO A 435 -27.66 20.77 2.33
CA PRO A 435 -27.22 19.36 2.26
C PRO A 435 -25.93 19.14 1.44
N GLU A 436 -25.41 20.18 0.79
CA GLU A 436 -24.22 20.11 -0.06
C GLU A 436 -23.26 21.28 0.20
N GLY A 437 -21.97 21.02 -0.01
CA GLY A 437 -20.90 22.01 0.12
C GLY A 437 -19.84 21.82 -0.95
N SER A 438 -19.30 22.94 -1.45
CA SER A 438 -18.12 22.98 -2.32
C SER A 438 -17.11 23.94 -1.73
N LYS A 439 -15.90 23.44 -1.44
CA LYS A 439 -14.81 24.21 -0.84
C LYS A 439 -13.53 24.01 -1.63
N ILE A 440 -12.73 25.07 -1.68
CA ILE A 440 -11.36 25.01 -2.19
C ILE A 440 -10.48 25.09 -0.95
N LEU A 441 -9.78 24.01 -0.66
CA LEU A 441 -8.78 23.94 0.39
C LEU A 441 -7.40 24.04 -0.26
N ARG A 442 -6.50 24.73 0.43
CA ARG A 442 -5.10 24.74 0.08
C ARG A 442 -4.32 24.04 1.17
N LEU A 443 -3.84 22.83 0.89
CA LEU A 443 -3.10 22.03 1.86
C LEU A 443 -1.75 22.70 2.13
N PRO A 444 -1.41 23.07 3.38
CA PRO A 444 -0.15 23.70 3.69
C PRO A 444 1.01 22.73 3.41
N LEU A 445 2.07 23.24 2.80
CA LEU A 445 3.32 22.53 2.59
C LEU A 445 4.36 23.11 3.53
N LEU A 446 4.94 22.29 4.41
CA LEU A 446 6.03 22.71 5.27
C LEU A 446 7.30 21.96 4.88
N GLN A 447 8.22 22.63 4.20
CA GLN A 447 9.64 22.32 4.28
C GLN A 447 10.33 23.52 4.89
N GLY A 448 11.02 23.27 6.00
CA GLY A 448 11.54 24.29 6.91
C GLY A 448 12.42 25.31 6.20
N LEU A 449 11.98 26.56 6.25
CA LEU A 449 12.82 27.76 6.37
C LEU A 449 11.88 28.96 6.58
N GLN A 450 11.96 29.55 7.78
CA GLN A 450 11.57 30.92 8.17
C GLN A 450 10.41 31.17 9.17
N ASP A 451 9.70 30.16 9.66
CA ASP A 451 8.76 30.38 10.80
C ASP A 451 9.36 29.94 12.13
N ALA A 452 10.45 30.61 12.55
CA ALA A 452 11.06 30.38 13.87
C ALA A 452 10.23 30.94 15.06
N ALA A 453 9.05 31.52 14.80
CA ALA A 453 8.23 32.19 15.82
C ALA A 453 6.87 31.51 16.13
N ARG A 454 6.54 30.37 15.49
CA ARG A 454 5.37 29.56 15.88
C ARG A 454 5.74 28.09 15.94
N GLN A 455 6.12 27.64 17.14
CA GLN A 455 6.23 26.23 17.49
C GLN A 455 4.83 25.60 17.48
N LEU A 456 4.37 25.21 16.28
CA LEU A 456 3.33 24.22 16.07
C LEU A 456 3.49 23.67 14.64
N THR A 457 4.51 22.85 14.45
CA THR A 457 4.87 22.24 13.16
C THR A 457 3.96 21.03 12.89
N ILE A 458 2.99 21.15 11.98
CA ILE A 458 1.97 20.14 11.62
C ILE A 458 1.63 20.31 10.12
N PRO A 459 1.24 19.27 9.34
CA PRO A 459 1.99 18.18 8.69
C PRO A 459 2.49 18.56 7.29
N ALA A 460 3.70 18.15 6.92
CA ALA A 460 4.10 18.08 5.52
C ALA A 460 3.66 16.74 4.90
N LEU A 461 3.26 16.74 3.62
CA LEU A 461 3.18 15.50 2.86
C LEU A 461 4.52 14.75 2.94
N LYS A 462 4.47 13.46 3.24
CA LYS A 462 5.62 12.58 3.20
C LYS A 462 5.90 12.21 1.75
N LEU A 463 7.00 12.72 1.20
CA LEU A 463 7.46 12.36 -0.13
C LEU A 463 7.95 10.91 -0.17
N GLY A 464 7.63 10.19 -1.25
CA GLY A 464 8.04 8.81 -1.42
C GLY A 464 7.42 7.83 -0.44
N ALA A 465 6.34 8.20 0.24
CA ALA A 465 5.59 7.33 1.15
C ALA A 465 4.08 7.51 0.93
N THR A 466 3.30 6.55 1.44
CA THR A 466 1.83 6.66 1.43
C THR A 466 1.37 7.74 2.39
N ASN A 467 0.58 8.68 1.87
CA ASN A 467 -0.08 9.72 2.65
C ASN A 467 -1.56 9.39 2.78
N GLN A 468 -2.12 9.53 3.97
CA GLN A 468 -3.54 9.27 4.20
C GLN A 468 -4.29 10.59 4.38
N LEU A 469 -5.25 10.86 3.50
CA LEU A 469 -6.20 11.95 3.61
C LEU A 469 -7.49 11.40 4.23
N ARG A 470 -7.89 11.96 5.37
CA ARG A 470 -9.03 11.48 6.15
C ARG A 470 -10.05 12.60 6.36
N PHE A 471 -11.31 12.25 6.18
CA PHE A 471 -12.46 13.13 6.29
C PHE A 471 -13.40 12.61 7.37
N ASP A 472 -13.52 13.35 8.46
CA ASP A 472 -14.35 13.03 9.61
C ASP A 472 -15.60 13.92 9.58
N PHE A 473 -16.79 13.31 9.48
CA PHE A 473 -18.07 14.01 9.59
C PHE A 473 -18.54 13.93 11.04
N ASP A 474 -18.08 14.89 11.85
CA ASP A 474 -18.38 14.98 13.27
C ASP A 474 -19.74 15.62 13.49
N TYR A 475 -20.76 14.80 13.75
CA TYR A 475 -22.10 15.27 14.09
C TYR A 475 -22.23 15.51 15.60
N SER A 476 -22.61 16.73 15.97
CA SER A 476 -23.04 17.06 17.33
C SER A 476 -24.51 16.70 17.46
N THR A 477 -24.82 15.65 18.19
CA THR A 477 -26.21 15.25 18.44
C THR A 477 -26.62 15.65 19.86
N LEU A 478 -27.58 16.56 19.99
CA LEU A 478 -28.26 16.80 21.25
C LEU A 478 -29.13 15.59 21.60
N LEU A 479 -28.55 14.66 22.37
CA LEU A 479 -29.27 13.56 22.99
C LEU A 479 -29.91 14.13 24.27
N ALA A 480 -31.14 14.65 24.15
CA ALA A 480 -31.87 15.14 25.30
C ALA A 480 -32.16 13.98 26.26
N SER A 481 -31.44 13.92 27.37
CA SER A 481 -31.92 13.19 28.55
C SER A 481 -33.10 13.99 29.08
N GLY A 482 -34.28 13.38 29.10
CA GLY A 482 -35.50 14.06 29.52
C GLY A 482 -35.36 14.72 30.91
N ALA A 483 -36.14 15.77 31.16
CA ALA A 483 -36.19 16.41 32.49
C ALA A 483 -36.56 15.38 33.57
N GLU A 484 -36.14 15.57 34.83
CA GLU A 484 -36.57 14.72 35.95
C GLU A 484 -38.09 14.49 35.90
N GLY A 485 -38.52 13.23 35.70
CA GLY A 485 -39.93 12.84 35.60
C GLY A 485 -40.55 12.85 34.18
N ARG A 486 -39.83 13.21 33.12
CA ARG A 486 -40.28 13.10 31.71
C ARG A 486 -39.28 12.28 30.89
N CYS A 487 -39.59 11.01 30.60
CA CYS A 487 -38.80 10.20 29.67
C CYS A 487 -39.25 10.42 28.23
N GLU A 488 -38.54 11.25 27.49
CA GLU A 488 -38.70 11.39 26.04
C GLU A 488 -37.63 10.53 25.36
N THR A 489 -38.04 9.41 24.75
CA THR A 489 -37.16 8.59 23.91
C THR A 489 -37.17 9.13 22.48
N TYR A 490 -36.02 9.64 22.02
CA TYR A 490 -35.82 10.07 20.64
C TYR A 490 -35.28 8.91 19.80
N SER A 491 -35.92 8.58 18.68
CA SER A 491 -35.33 7.71 17.66
C SER A 491 -34.30 8.51 16.87
N THR A 492 -33.04 8.08 16.87
CA THR A 492 -32.00 8.69 16.03
C THR A 492 -32.06 8.11 14.62
N ALA A 493 -32.04 8.97 13.62
CA ALA A 493 -31.81 8.55 12.24
C ALA A 493 -30.30 8.52 11.98
N PRO A 494 -29.78 7.56 11.19
CA PRO A 494 -28.38 7.58 10.81
C PRO A 494 -28.09 8.81 9.95
N ASN A 495 -26.92 9.41 10.18
CA ASN A 495 -26.38 10.43 9.31
C ASN A 495 -25.69 9.77 8.13
N HIS A 496 -25.90 10.30 6.94
CA HIS A 496 -25.21 9.94 5.72
C HIS A 496 -24.30 11.09 5.27
N ALA A 497 -23.09 10.78 4.84
CA ALA A 497 -22.16 11.72 4.23
C ALA A 497 -21.45 11.09 3.02
N VAL A 498 -21.20 11.91 2.01
CA VAL A 498 -20.60 11.51 0.73
C VAL A 498 -19.62 12.58 0.29
N ILE A 499 -18.44 12.15 -0.15
CA ILE A 499 -17.51 13.00 -0.89
C ILE A 499 -17.73 12.71 -2.38
N ASP A 500 -17.98 13.76 -3.16
CA ASP A 500 -18.18 13.60 -4.60
C ASP A 500 -16.87 13.17 -5.25
N GLY A 501 -16.92 12.11 -6.07
CA GLY A 501 -15.75 11.60 -6.79
C GLY A 501 -15.11 12.64 -7.73
N ASN A 502 -15.85 13.67 -8.15
CA ASN A 502 -15.32 14.79 -8.93
C ASN A 502 -14.58 15.85 -8.08
N SER A 503 -14.40 15.61 -6.79
CA SER A 503 -13.43 16.36 -5.98
C SER A 503 -12.04 16.15 -6.56
N THR A 504 -11.19 17.18 -6.57
CA THR A 504 -9.88 17.12 -7.22
C THR A 504 -8.75 17.53 -6.29
N ILE A 505 -7.58 16.95 -6.48
CA ILE A 505 -6.31 17.38 -5.89
C ILE A 505 -5.30 17.64 -7.02
N ASP A 506 -4.60 18.77 -6.98
CA ASP A 506 -3.77 19.23 -8.10
C ASP A 506 -2.27 19.31 -7.77
N PHE A 507 -1.50 18.40 -8.38
CA PHE A 507 -0.03 18.37 -8.32
C PHE A 507 0.64 18.83 -9.63
N SER A 508 -0.11 19.35 -10.62
CA SER A 508 0.45 19.61 -11.96
C SER A 508 1.39 20.82 -12.04
N GLY A 509 1.39 21.68 -11.03
CA GLY A 509 2.27 22.86 -10.96
C GLY A 509 3.65 22.57 -10.40
N TYR A 510 3.89 21.35 -9.91
CA TYR A 510 5.11 20.99 -9.18
C TYR A 510 6.19 20.45 -10.12
N ARG A 511 7.45 20.58 -9.70
CA ARG A 511 8.62 20.15 -10.47
C ARG A 511 9.21 18.89 -9.87
N HIS A 512 10.02 18.20 -10.66
CA HIS A 512 10.74 17.00 -10.23
C HIS A 512 12.23 17.33 -10.06
N PHE A 513 12.69 17.35 -8.81
CA PHE A 513 14.07 17.60 -8.43
C PHE A 513 14.36 17.04 -7.03
N MET A 514 15.47 16.31 -6.89
CA MET A 514 15.91 15.72 -5.62
C MET A 514 17.44 15.73 -5.50
N GLU A 515 17.93 16.02 -4.29
CA GLU A 515 19.33 15.80 -3.89
C GLU A 515 19.52 14.31 -3.54
N MET A 516 20.47 13.66 -4.21
CA MET A 516 20.84 12.26 -4.07
C MET A 516 22.28 12.13 -3.55
N PRO A 517 22.69 11.01 -2.97
CA PRO A 517 21.90 9.80 -2.69
C PRO A 517 20.93 9.97 -1.50
N ASP A 518 19.68 9.55 -1.69
CA ASP A 518 18.70 9.35 -0.60
C ASP A 518 18.13 7.94 -0.67
N LEU A 519 18.68 7.02 0.14
CA LEU A 519 18.22 5.63 0.21
C LEU A 519 16.78 5.49 0.71
N ARG A 520 16.19 6.52 1.31
CA ARG A 520 14.77 6.53 1.68
C ARG A 520 13.87 6.56 0.44
N ALA A 521 14.29 7.28 -0.60
CA ALA A 521 13.56 7.34 -1.87
C ALA A 521 13.56 5.97 -2.57
N PHE A 522 14.69 5.26 -2.50
CA PHE A 522 14.80 3.87 -2.97
C PHE A 522 13.95 2.92 -2.13
N ALA A 523 14.09 2.95 -0.80
CA ALA A 523 13.43 1.99 0.08
C ALA A 523 11.89 2.08 0.03
N ASN A 524 11.34 3.29 -0.05
CA ASN A 524 9.88 3.51 0.05
C ASN A 524 9.18 3.73 -1.30
N ALA A 525 9.89 4.19 -2.34
CA ALA A 525 9.30 4.50 -3.63
C ALA A 525 10.06 3.88 -4.83
N GLY A 526 11.12 3.10 -4.59
CA GLY A 526 11.86 2.41 -5.66
C GLY A 526 12.66 3.36 -6.54
N PHE A 527 12.81 4.62 -6.13
CA PHE A 527 13.44 5.67 -6.92
C PHE A 527 14.97 5.54 -6.86
N PRO A 528 15.70 5.79 -7.97
CA PRO A 528 15.22 6.35 -9.25
C PRO A 528 14.63 5.36 -10.25
N PHE A 529 14.68 4.06 -9.98
CA PHE A 529 14.22 3.02 -10.91
C PHE A 529 12.72 3.13 -11.24
N SER A 530 11.92 3.64 -10.30
CA SER A 530 10.48 3.87 -10.45
C SER A 530 10.08 5.10 -11.27
N ARG A 531 11.05 5.87 -11.79
CA ARG A 531 10.77 7.06 -12.64
C ARG A 531 9.89 6.72 -13.83
N LEU A 532 10.12 5.57 -14.47
CA LEU A 532 9.27 4.99 -15.51
C LEU A 532 8.60 3.74 -14.95
N ALA A 533 7.29 3.61 -15.13
CA ALA A 533 6.54 2.55 -14.48
C ALA A 533 6.94 1.12 -14.90
N ASP A 534 7.51 0.96 -16.10
CA ASP A 534 7.98 -0.32 -16.63
C ASP A 534 9.46 -0.60 -16.35
N LEU A 535 10.17 0.28 -15.64
CA LEU A 535 11.60 0.20 -15.34
C LEU A 535 12.48 0.17 -16.61
N SER A 536 12.03 0.73 -17.73
CA SER A 536 12.77 0.73 -19.00
C SER A 536 14.12 1.47 -18.97
N GLU A 537 14.36 2.33 -17.97
CA GLU A 537 15.65 2.98 -17.71
C GLU A 537 16.44 2.35 -16.56
N THR A 538 16.12 1.11 -16.20
CA THR A 538 16.82 0.36 -15.16
C THR A 538 17.65 -0.76 -15.76
N LEU A 539 18.91 -0.82 -15.36
CA LEU A 539 19.80 -1.94 -15.64
C LEU A 539 20.23 -2.60 -14.33
N VAL A 540 19.92 -3.89 -14.19
CA VAL A 540 20.36 -4.68 -13.04
C VAL A 540 21.67 -5.38 -13.37
N LEU A 541 22.69 -5.18 -12.55
CA LEU A 541 23.93 -5.94 -12.58
C LEU A 541 23.90 -7.05 -11.54
N VAL A 542 24.02 -8.29 -12.02
CA VAL A 542 24.09 -9.50 -11.20
C VAL A 542 25.42 -10.23 -11.42
N PRO A 543 25.88 -11.11 -10.52
CA PRO A 543 27.04 -11.94 -10.79
C PRO A 543 26.73 -12.99 -11.88
N PRO A 544 27.71 -13.43 -12.69
CA PRO A 544 27.50 -14.43 -13.76
C PRO A 544 26.93 -15.78 -13.29
N LYS A 545 27.17 -16.13 -12.02
CA LYS A 545 26.60 -17.32 -11.37
C LYS A 545 25.98 -16.89 -10.04
N PRO A 546 24.77 -16.32 -10.05
CA PRO A 546 24.15 -15.81 -8.83
C PRO A 546 23.82 -16.98 -7.89
N ALA A 547 24.01 -16.77 -6.60
CA ALA A 547 23.50 -17.67 -5.58
C ALA A 547 21.97 -17.51 -5.45
N PRO A 548 21.24 -18.54 -4.96
CA PRO A 548 19.80 -18.44 -4.75
C PRO A 548 19.37 -17.24 -3.89
N SER A 549 20.16 -16.89 -2.87
CA SER A 549 19.89 -15.73 -2.01
C SER A 549 20.00 -14.39 -2.75
N GLN A 550 20.95 -14.26 -3.68
CA GLN A 550 21.11 -13.07 -4.52
C GLN A 550 19.93 -12.92 -5.48
N LEU A 551 19.51 -14.02 -6.10
CA LEU A 551 18.37 -14.00 -7.00
C LEU A 551 17.06 -13.75 -6.23
N THR A 552 16.93 -14.28 -5.01
CA THR A 552 15.81 -13.94 -4.11
C THR A 552 15.77 -12.44 -3.83
N THR A 553 16.92 -11.81 -3.56
CA THR A 553 17.01 -10.36 -3.40
C THR A 553 16.62 -9.61 -4.67
N LEU A 554 17.05 -10.06 -5.86
CA LEU A 554 16.59 -9.48 -7.13
C LEU A 554 15.07 -9.48 -7.24
N LEU A 555 14.46 -10.66 -7.12
CA LEU A 555 13.02 -10.82 -7.29
C LEU A 555 12.23 -10.05 -6.24
N ASN A 556 12.70 -10.01 -4.99
CA ASN A 556 12.08 -9.24 -3.93
C ASN A 556 12.21 -7.73 -4.16
N THR A 557 13.36 -7.23 -4.60
CA THR A 557 13.57 -5.81 -4.89
C THR A 557 12.70 -5.36 -6.05
N VAL A 558 12.74 -6.06 -7.18
CA VAL A 558 11.91 -5.71 -8.35
C VAL A 558 10.42 -5.90 -8.04
N GLY A 559 10.07 -6.94 -7.27
CA GLY A 559 8.74 -7.12 -6.70
C GLY A 559 8.29 -5.89 -5.90
N ASN A 560 9.12 -5.40 -4.98
CA ASN A 560 8.78 -4.26 -4.13
C ASN A 560 8.59 -2.98 -4.95
N ILE A 561 9.44 -2.74 -5.95
CA ILE A 561 9.25 -1.62 -6.88
C ILE A 561 7.91 -1.77 -7.63
N GLY A 562 7.57 -2.98 -8.11
CA GLY A 562 6.29 -3.26 -8.75
C GLY A 562 5.08 -2.98 -7.85
N ALA A 563 5.17 -3.33 -6.56
CA ALA A 563 4.13 -3.01 -5.56
C ALA A 563 3.93 -1.49 -5.39
N GLN A 564 5.02 -0.73 -5.39
CA GLN A 564 4.99 0.72 -5.17
C GLN A 564 4.52 1.49 -6.40
N VAL A 565 4.87 1.03 -7.60
CA VAL A 565 4.56 1.66 -8.89
C VAL A 565 3.17 1.26 -9.40
N GLY A 566 2.73 0.03 -9.13
CA GLY A 566 1.45 -0.50 -9.62
C GLY A 566 1.49 -0.96 -11.08
N TYR A 567 2.68 -1.29 -11.59
CA TYR A 567 2.88 -1.75 -12.96
C TYR A 567 4.07 -2.73 -13.04
N PRO A 568 3.99 -3.78 -13.89
CA PRO A 568 5.08 -4.75 -14.03
C PRO A 568 6.30 -4.15 -14.74
N ALA A 569 7.49 -4.54 -14.28
CA ALA A 569 8.80 -4.15 -14.78
C ALA A 569 9.16 -4.79 -16.13
N VAL A 570 8.29 -4.67 -17.14
CA VAL A 570 8.48 -5.28 -18.47
C VAL A 570 9.66 -4.71 -19.25
N GLY A 571 10.06 -3.47 -18.96
CA GLY A 571 11.19 -2.77 -19.57
C GLY A 571 12.54 -3.05 -18.92
N ILE A 572 12.57 -3.77 -17.78
CA ILE A 572 13.81 -4.02 -17.03
C ILE A 572 14.85 -4.76 -17.89
N ASN A 573 16.11 -4.33 -17.81
CA ASN A 573 17.24 -5.01 -18.41
C ASN A 573 18.16 -5.58 -17.32
N ILE A 574 18.79 -6.72 -17.61
CA ILE A 574 19.71 -7.42 -16.69
C ILE A 574 20.98 -7.77 -17.46
N THR A 575 22.13 -7.55 -16.83
CA THR A 575 23.43 -7.95 -17.34
C THR A 575 24.27 -8.54 -16.21
N ASP A 576 25.22 -9.41 -16.58
CA ASP A 576 26.25 -9.94 -15.69
C ASP A 576 27.63 -9.32 -15.94
N ASP A 577 27.70 -8.36 -16.86
CA ASP A 577 28.93 -7.70 -17.28
C ASP A 577 28.85 -6.18 -17.09
N TRP A 578 29.70 -5.65 -16.19
CA TRP A 578 29.82 -4.23 -15.93
C TRP A 578 30.22 -3.41 -17.17
N SER A 579 30.96 -4.02 -18.11
CA SER A 579 31.39 -3.35 -19.34
C SER A 579 30.21 -2.88 -20.19
N GLN A 580 29.09 -3.60 -20.13
CA GLN A 580 27.85 -3.25 -20.82
C GLN A 580 27.05 -2.17 -20.10
N ALA A 581 27.27 -1.99 -18.79
CA ALA A 581 26.51 -1.07 -17.96
C ALA A 581 27.10 0.35 -17.92
N LYS A 582 28.43 0.48 -17.91
CA LYS A 582 29.13 1.76 -17.67
C LYS A 582 28.85 2.85 -18.72
N ASP A 583 28.54 2.46 -19.96
CA ASP A 583 28.39 3.37 -21.09
C ASP A 583 26.90 3.64 -21.44
N GLN A 584 25.96 3.13 -20.64
CA GLN A 584 24.53 3.35 -20.83
C GLN A 584 23.99 4.46 -19.92
N ASP A 585 23.16 5.35 -20.47
CA ASP A 585 22.46 6.41 -19.73
C ASP A 585 21.24 5.85 -18.98
N VAL A 586 21.49 4.98 -18.01
CA VAL A 586 20.49 4.26 -17.21
C VAL A 586 20.87 4.23 -15.73
N ASP A 587 19.88 4.04 -14.87
CA ASP A 587 20.10 3.83 -13.45
C ASP A 587 20.48 2.37 -13.21
N VAL A 588 21.52 2.12 -12.39
CA VAL A 588 22.08 0.78 -12.20
C VAL A 588 21.76 0.22 -10.81
N LEU A 589 21.10 -0.94 -10.76
CA LEU A 589 20.89 -1.70 -9.54
C LEU A 589 21.90 -2.85 -9.47
N ILE A 590 22.83 -2.80 -8.53
CA ILE A 590 23.85 -3.85 -8.34
C ILE A 590 23.38 -4.81 -7.25
N ILE A 591 23.43 -6.11 -7.51
CA ILE A 591 23.18 -7.14 -6.50
C ILE A 591 24.44 -7.99 -6.36
N GLY A 592 24.97 -8.10 -5.14
CA GLY A 592 26.18 -8.86 -4.90
C GLY A 592 27.42 -8.00 -4.81
N THR A 593 28.39 -8.22 -5.68
CA THR A 593 29.72 -7.61 -5.56
C THR A 593 29.83 -6.34 -6.40
N ILE A 594 30.34 -5.26 -5.81
CA ILE A 594 30.65 -4.04 -6.56
C ILE A 594 31.82 -4.30 -7.52
N PRO A 595 31.70 -3.92 -8.81
CA PRO A 595 32.78 -3.99 -9.80
C PRO A 595 34.06 -3.30 -9.34
N PRO A 596 35.26 -3.83 -9.63
CA PRO A 596 36.53 -3.25 -9.20
C PRO A 596 36.71 -1.77 -9.59
N GLU A 597 36.23 -1.38 -10.78
CA GLU A 597 36.29 0.01 -11.27
C GLU A 597 35.49 1.00 -10.41
N LEU A 598 34.44 0.51 -9.74
CA LEU A 598 33.62 1.32 -8.84
C LEU A 598 34.15 1.32 -7.41
N ARG A 599 35.08 0.43 -7.03
CA ARG A 599 35.66 0.33 -5.68
C ARG A 599 36.61 1.48 -5.32
N ASP A 600 36.51 2.62 -6.00
CA ASP A 600 37.28 3.80 -5.67
C ASP A 600 36.90 4.30 -4.27
N ASP A 601 37.90 4.25 -3.38
CA ASP A 601 37.84 4.71 -2.00
C ASP A 601 37.41 6.19 -1.88
N GLN A 602 37.47 6.99 -2.95
CA GLN A 602 36.97 8.37 -2.91
C GLN A 602 35.45 8.47 -2.97
N LYS A 603 34.81 7.70 -3.86
CA LYS A 603 33.37 7.84 -4.16
C LYS A 603 32.48 6.89 -3.38
N ILE A 604 33.00 5.75 -2.95
CA ILE A 604 32.28 4.79 -2.11
C ILE A 604 32.47 5.13 -0.63
N ASN A 605 31.41 4.96 0.15
CA ASN A 605 31.41 5.21 1.59
C ASN A 605 31.26 3.95 2.45
N LEU A 606 31.03 2.80 1.83
CA LEU A 606 30.99 1.50 2.47
C LEU A 606 31.39 0.40 1.49
N LEU A 607 32.16 -0.58 1.92
CA LEU A 607 32.31 -1.84 1.21
C LEU A 607 31.98 -2.98 2.16
N VAL A 608 31.11 -3.89 1.69
CA VAL A 608 30.83 -5.15 2.37
C VAL A 608 31.40 -6.26 1.51
N ASP A 609 32.42 -6.92 2.03
CA ASP A 609 33.04 -8.10 1.44
C ASP A 609 33.07 -9.23 2.47
N GLN A 610 33.24 -10.47 2.02
CA GLN A 610 33.19 -11.66 2.88
C GLN A 610 34.27 -11.66 3.98
N THR A 611 35.41 -11.00 3.74
CA THR A 611 36.57 -11.06 4.63
C THR A 611 36.85 -9.75 5.36
N GLN A 612 36.49 -8.60 4.79
CA GLN A 612 36.73 -7.29 5.36
C GLN A 612 35.62 -6.32 4.94
N SER A 613 35.07 -5.60 5.92
CA SER A 613 34.15 -4.50 5.68
C SER A 613 34.80 -3.19 6.11
N TRP A 614 34.51 -2.09 5.42
CA TRP A 614 34.93 -0.77 5.88
C TRP A 614 33.84 0.25 5.63
N VAL A 615 33.72 1.23 6.53
CA VAL A 615 32.72 2.30 6.46
C VAL A 615 33.36 3.65 6.75
N LYS A 616 32.95 4.70 6.03
CA LYS A 616 33.25 6.09 6.37
C LYS A 616 32.16 6.63 7.28
N MET A 617 32.56 7.19 8.41
CA MET A 617 31.67 7.84 9.36
C MET A 617 31.65 9.35 9.08
N PRO A 618 30.46 9.98 9.12
CA PRO A 618 30.34 11.42 9.02
C PRO A 618 30.85 12.09 10.30
N ASN A 619 31.29 13.35 10.18
CA ASN A 619 31.70 14.20 11.31
C ASN A 619 30.60 14.31 12.39
N ARG A 620 29.33 14.39 11.97
CA ARG A 620 28.20 14.35 12.90
C ARG A 620 27.07 13.50 12.36
N GLN A 621 26.72 12.46 13.11
CA GLN A 621 25.58 11.62 12.80
C GLN A 621 24.31 12.16 13.47
N THR A 622 23.29 12.51 12.70
CA THR A 622 21.96 12.82 13.24
C THR A 622 21.07 11.58 13.22
N GLY A 623 20.39 11.30 14.33
CA GLY A 623 19.48 10.16 14.45
C GLY A 623 18.16 10.32 13.69
N LEU A 624 17.87 11.53 13.21
CA LEU A 624 16.70 11.87 12.40
C LEU A 624 17.15 12.59 11.12
N PRO A 625 16.45 12.39 9.98
CA PRO A 625 16.73 13.13 8.77
C PRO A 625 16.36 14.60 8.96
N ASP A 626 17.37 15.43 9.21
CA ASP A 626 17.22 16.89 9.26
C ASP A 626 17.63 17.48 7.90
N MET A 627 16.67 18.13 7.23
CA MET A 627 16.92 18.84 5.97
C MET A 627 17.80 20.08 6.16
N LEU A 628 17.93 20.58 7.40
CA LEU A 628 18.72 21.75 7.77
C LEU A 628 20.15 21.41 8.23
N ALA A 629 20.54 20.13 8.22
CA ALA A 629 21.88 19.72 8.62
C ALA A 629 22.94 20.31 7.67
N PRO A 630 23.92 21.07 8.17
CA PRO A 630 24.95 21.69 7.34
C PRO A 630 25.79 20.64 6.62
N ALA A 631 26.29 20.98 5.43
CA ALA A 631 27.10 20.06 4.62
C ALA A 631 28.36 19.55 5.35
N SER A 632 28.89 20.35 6.29
CA SER A 632 30.03 19.98 7.15
C SER A 632 29.80 18.72 7.99
N ASP A 633 28.54 18.41 8.31
CA ASP A 633 28.21 17.26 9.16
C ASP A 633 28.39 15.94 8.40
N ARG A 634 28.26 15.97 7.06
CA ARG A 634 28.32 14.80 6.17
C ARG A 634 29.72 14.49 5.65
N VAL A 635 30.69 15.38 5.91
CA VAL A 635 32.09 15.17 5.52
C VAL A 635 32.60 13.93 6.24
N ALA A 636 33.25 13.03 5.50
CA ALA A 636 33.86 11.84 6.07
C ALA A 636 34.98 12.25 7.04
N ASP A 637 34.79 11.94 8.33
CA ASP A 637 35.74 12.29 9.39
C ASP A 637 36.64 11.10 9.74
N SER A 638 36.09 9.88 9.75
CA SER A 638 36.85 8.67 10.05
C SER A 638 36.48 7.50 9.13
N LYS A 639 37.46 6.64 8.83
CA LYS A 639 37.28 5.36 8.13
C LYS A 639 37.54 4.23 9.12
N VAL A 640 36.56 3.35 9.31
CA VAL A 640 36.67 2.19 10.20
C VAL A 640 36.61 0.93 9.36
N THR A 641 37.65 0.09 9.46
CA THR A 641 37.69 -1.24 8.88
C THR A 641 37.39 -2.26 9.97
N VAL A 642 36.39 -3.11 9.72
CA VAL A 642 35.90 -4.12 10.67
C VAL A 642 35.92 -5.49 9.99
N SER A 643 36.49 -6.46 10.70
CA SER A 643 36.32 -7.88 10.46
C SER A 643 35.50 -8.45 11.61
N SER A 644 34.35 -9.06 11.30
CA SER A 644 33.38 -9.57 12.27
C SER A 644 32.77 -10.85 11.72
N GLU A 645 32.42 -11.79 12.59
CA GLU A 645 31.82 -13.08 12.23
C GLU A 645 30.30 -13.01 12.03
N GLY A 646 29.65 -11.92 12.46
CA GLY A 646 28.20 -11.75 12.37
C GLY A 646 27.73 -11.30 10.99
N ALA A 647 26.63 -11.89 10.49
CA ALA A 647 26.07 -11.58 9.19
C ALA A 647 25.67 -10.09 9.06
N MET A 648 26.04 -9.51 7.93
CA MET A 648 25.88 -8.11 7.62
C MET A 648 25.43 -7.94 6.18
N SER A 649 24.53 -6.98 5.98
CA SER A 649 24.19 -6.48 4.65
C SER A 649 24.21 -4.98 4.60
N ALA A 650 24.27 -4.44 3.39
CA ALA A 650 24.28 -3.02 3.17
C ALA A 650 23.57 -2.62 1.89
N ILE A 651 23.00 -1.42 1.94
CA ILE A 651 22.47 -0.70 0.79
C ILE A 651 23.34 0.54 0.62
N ILE A 652 23.82 0.79 -0.60
CA ILE A 652 24.70 1.92 -0.90
C ILE A 652 24.15 2.66 -2.10
N GLY A 653 24.01 3.98 -1.98
CA GLY A 653 23.66 4.86 -3.09
C GLY A 653 24.86 5.71 -3.48
N VAL A 654 25.23 5.71 -4.76
CA VAL A 654 26.29 6.57 -5.33
C VAL A 654 25.86 7.12 -6.69
N GLN A 655 26.57 8.12 -7.18
CA GLN A 655 26.36 8.67 -8.53
C GLN A 655 27.01 7.78 -9.59
N SER A 656 26.39 7.67 -10.77
CA SER A 656 27.05 7.07 -11.93
C SER A 656 28.31 7.85 -12.32
N PRO A 657 29.46 7.20 -12.57
CA PRO A 657 30.70 7.89 -12.95
C PRO A 657 30.59 8.69 -14.25
N ASN A 658 29.81 8.18 -15.20
CA ASN A 658 29.74 8.70 -16.57
C ASN A 658 28.50 9.59 -16.81
N PHE A 659 27.43 9.41 -16.02
CA PHE A 659 26.16 10.10 -16.22
C PHE A 659 25.73 10.85 -14.96
N PRO A 660 25.77 12.20 -14.95
CA PRO A 660 25.57 12.98 -13.73
C PRO A 660 24.14 12.94 -13.16
N GLN A 661 23.15 12.53 -13.96
CA GLN A 661 21.74 12.40 -13.57
C GLN A 661 21.34 10.97 -13.21
N ARG A 662 22.28 10.01 -13.24
CA ARG A 662 22.00 8.59 -12.99
C ARG A 662 22.59 8.14 -11.66
N SER A 663 21.87 7.26 -10.97
CA SER A 663 22.27 6.69 -9.70
C SER A 663 22.67 5.23 -9.85
N ILE A 664 23.56 4.80 -8.96
CA ILE A 664 23.85 3.39 -8.71
C ILE A 664 23.38 3.06 -7.30
N VAL A 665 22.53 2.06 -7.17
CA VAL A 665 22.14 1.49 -5.87
C VAL A 665 22.68 0.07 -5.79
N ALA A 666 23.49 -0.22 -4.77
CA ALA A 666 24.09 -1.53 -4.58
C ALA A 666 23.51 -2.22 -3.33
N LEU A 667 23.03 -3.44 -3.52
CA LEU A 667 22.52 -4.35 -2.48
C LEU A 667 23.59 -5.41 -2.20
N LEU A 668 24.28 -5.26 -1.08
CA LEU A 668 25.43 -6.06 -0.70
C LEU A 668 25.09 -6.92 0.53
N ALA A 669 25.68 -8.12 0.59
CA ALA A 669 25.70 -8.91 1.80
C ALA A 669 26.94 -9.82 1.84
N ASP A 670 27.41 -10.13 3.03
CA ASP A 670 28.55 -11.01 3.27
C ASP A 670 28.21 -12.50 3.13
N SER A 671 26.93 -12.85 3.29
CA SER A 671 26.47 -14.23 3.45
C SER A 671 25.01 -14.40 2.99
N PRO A 672 24.55 -15.64 2.74
CA PRO A 672 23.13 -15.91 2.47
C PRO A 672 22.20 -15.41 3.58
N HIS A 673 22.63 -15.50 4.85
CA HIS A 673 21.88 -14.95 5.99
C HIS A 673 21.79 -13.42 5.93
N GLY A 674 22.89 -12.75 5.54
CA GLY A 674 22.93 -11.31 5.30
C GLY A 674 21.92 -10.85 4.24
N TYR A 675 21.74 -11.59 3.13
CA TYR A 675 20.68 -11.30 2.16
C TYR A 675 19.28 -11.47 2.75
N SER A 676 19.07 -12.46 3.65
CA SER A 676 17.79 -12.60 4.33
C SER A 676 17.48 -11.39 5.23
N LEU A 677 18.50 -10.86 5.92
CA LEU A 677 18.38 -9.63 6.73
C LEU A 677 18.03 -8.43 5.85
N LEU A 678 18.68 -8.29 4.68
CA LEU A 678 18.38 -7.22 3.72
C LEU A 678 16.94 -7.30 3.22
N ASN A 679 16.51 -8.48 2.78
CA ASN A 679 15.17 -8.69 2.25
C ASN A 679 14.09 -8.41 3.32
N ASN A 680 14.31 -8.90 4.55
CA ASN A 680 13.40 -8.65 5.66
C ASN A 680 13.36 -7.18 6.07
N ALA A 681 14.50 -6.48 6.04
CA ALA A 681 14.55 -5.05 6.34
C ALA A 681 13.79 -4.19 5.32
N LEU A 682 13.82 -4.57 4.04
CA LEU A 682 13.04 -3.90 2.99
C LEU A 682 11.55 -4.27 3.03
N LEU A 683 11.15 -5.39 3.64
CA LEU A 683 9.74 -5.79 3.76
C LEU A 683 9.06 -5.26 5.03
N ASP A 684 9.79 -5.15 6.13
CA ASP A 684 9.30 -4.59 7.39
C ASP A 684 9.22 -3.06 7.32
N SER A 685 8.04 -2.49 7.50
CA SER A 685 7.81 -1.03 7.38
C SER A 685 8.64 -0.23 8.38
N GLY A 686 8.82 -0.71 9.62
CA GLY A 686 9.60 -0.03 10.65
C GLY A 686 11.10 -0.05 10.35
N LYS A 687 11.62 -1.18 9.85
CA LYS A 687 13.03 -1.27 9.42
C LYS A 687 13.29 -0.48 8.13
N ARG A 688 12.33 -0.46 7.20
CA ARG A 688 12.40 0.31 5.95
C ARG A 688 12.46 1.81 6.21
N GLU A 689 11.69 2.32 7.18
CA GLU A 689 11.77 3.74 7.59
C GLU A 689 13.17 4.13 8.13
N ALA A 690 13.93 3.18 8.67
CA ALA A 690 15.29 3.40 9.13
C ALA A 690 16.35 3.39 8.02
N VAL A 691 15.98 3.08 6.77
CA VAL A 691 16.87 3.13 5.58
C VAL A 691 16.88 4.56 5.01
N PHE A 692 17.99 5.28 5.15
CA PHE A 692 18.13 6.66 4.66
C PHE A 692 19.58 7.03 4.33
N GLY A 693 19.80 8.22 3.75
CA GLY A 693 21.14 8.75 3.51
C GLY A 693 21.83 8.08 2.32
N SER A 694 23.16 7.94 2.39
CA SER A 694 23.98 7.36 1.32
C SER A 694 24.32 5.89 1.55
N VAL A 695 24.28 5.45 2.81
CA VAL A 695 24.66 4.09 3.22
C VAL A 695 23.69 3.61 4.29
N ALA A 696 23.13 2.41 4.14
CA ALA A 696 22.36 1.74 5.19
C ALA A 696 22.97 0.37 5.51
N VAL A 697 23.39 0.18 6.75
CA VAL A 697 23.95 -1.07 7.26
C VAL A 697 22.89 -1.83 8.03
N ILE A 698 22.68 -3.09 7.66
CA ILE A 698 21.64 -3.95 8.21
C ILE A 698 22.32 -5.13 8.92
N ARG A 699 21.99 -5.29 10.20
CA ARG A 699 22.47 -6.37 11.08
C ARG A 699 21.29 -6.94 11.87
N GLU A 700 21.53 -8.02 12.60
CA GLU A 700 20.53 -8.57 13.53
C GLU A 700 20.07 -7.56 14.59
N SER A 701 20.97 -6.66 15.01
CA SER A 701 20.66 -5.60 15.98
C SER A 701 19.79 -4.46 15.40
N GLY A 702 19.58 -4.41 14.09
CA GLY A 702 18.75 -3.41 13.43
C GLY A 702 19.42 -2.75 12.22
N VAL A 703 18.79 -1.67 11.74
CA VAL A 703 19.23 -0.89 10.58
C VAL A 703 19.90 0.39 11.09
N ASN A 704 21.13 0.64 10.63
CA ASN A 704 21.88 1.87 10.91
C ASN A 704 22.24 2.55 9.59
N SER A 705 21.65 3.71 9.36
CA SER A 705 21.87 4.50 8.14
C SER A 705 22.84 5.66 8.39
N LEU A 706 23.64 6.00 7.40
CA LEU A 706 24.67 7.04 7.45
C LEU A 706 24.48 8.00 6.27
N ARG A 707 24.68 9.28 6.54
CA ARG A 707 24.70 10.33 5.51
C ARG A 707 26.12 10.86 5.38
N VAL A 708 26.86 10.28 4.45
CA VAL A 708 28.29 10.54 4.26
C VAL A 708 28.62 10.70 2.79
N GLY A 709 29.56 11.58 2.47
CA GLY A 709 30.07 11.83 1.12
C GLY A 709 29.31 12.90 0.34
N ASP A 710 29.71 13.06 -0.92
CA ASP A 710 29.16 14.07 -1.82
C ASP A 710 27.73 13.76 -2.26
N THR A 711 26.95 14.80 -2.52
CA THR A 711 25.61 14.72 -3.08
C THR A 711 25.56 15.24 -4.52
N TYR A 712 24.54 14.82 -5.26
CA TYR A 712 24.29 15.20 -6.65
C TYR A 712 22.81 15.45 -6.88
N ASP A 713 22.51 16.28 -7.88
CA ASP A 713 21.15 16.67 -8.20
C ASP A 713 20.57 15.75 -9.28
N VAL A 714 19.37 15.21 -9.06
CA VAL A 714 18.59 14.48 -10.07
C VAL A 714 17.31 15.26 -10.38
N GLY A 715 16.99 15.42 -11.67
CA GLY A 715 15.81 16.12 -12.15
C GLY A 715 16.12 17.50 -12.73
N HIS A 716 15.09 18.33 -12.88
CA HIS A 716 15.20 19.62 -13.57
C HIS A 716 14.63 20.77 -12.74
N LEU A 717 15.50 21.73 -12.41
CA LEU A 717 15.11 23.05 -11.92
C LEU A 717 15.43 24.13 -12.96
N PRO A 718 14.51 25.07 -13.19
CA PRO A 718 14.82 26.27 -13.96
C PRO A 718 15.99 27.05 -13.37
N TRP A 719 16.73 27.77 -14.21
CA TRP A 719 17.97 28.44 -13.82
C TRP A 719 17.79 29.44 -12.66
N TRP A 720 16.65 30.15 -12.59
CA TRP A 720 16.37 31.12 -11.52
C TRP A 720 16.17 30.43 -10.17
N GLU A 721 15.46 29.30 -10.14
CA GLU A 721 15.24 28.49 -8.94
C GLU A 721 16.52 27.82 -8.49
N ARG A 722 17.36 27.37 -9.44
CA ARG A 722 18.68 26.79 -9.13
C ARG A 722 19.62 27.82 -8.48
N ILE A 723 19.65 29.05 -9.00
CA ILE A 723 20.39 30.16 -8.38
C ILE A 723 19.86 30.43 -6.98
N TRP A 724 18.54 30.46 -6.80
CA TRP A 724 17.94 30.68 -5.49
C TRP A 724 18.27 29.56 -4.50
N HIS A 725 18.14 28.31 -4.92
CA HIS A 725 18.49 27.13 -4.13
C HIS A 725 19.96 27.20 -3.69
N SER A 726 20.88 27.47 -4.62
CA SER A 726 22.31 27.59 -4.32
C SER A 726 22.66 28.78 -3.43
N LEU A 727 21.95 29.92 -3.54
CA LEU A 727 22.15 31.09 -2.68
C LEU A 727 21.53 30.92 -1.29
N SER A 728 20.44 30.17 -1.18
CA SER A 728 19.72 29.98 0.08
C SER A 728 20.55 29.24 1.13
N THR A 729 21.44 28.35 0.69
CA THR A 729 22.39 27.64 1.55
C THR A 729 23.58 28.50 1.98
N HIS A 730 23.76 29.69 1.39
CA HIS A 730 24.87 30.60 1.65
C HIS A 730 24.41 32.03 2.00
N PRO A 731 23.95 32.29 3.25
CA PRO A 731 23.36 33.58 3.65
C PRO A 731 24.27 34.79 3.42
N VAL A 732 25.58 34.62 3.59
CA VAL A 732 26.57 35.68 3.40
C VAL A 732 26.71 36.07 1.92
N LEU A 733 26.72 35.09 1.02
CA LEU A 733 26.73 35.36 -0.43
C LEU A 733 25.44 36.06 -0.86
N LEU A 734 24.30 35.61 -0.33
CA LEU A 734 23.01 36.24 -0.56
C LEU A 734 23.00 37.70 -0.10
N ALA A 735 23.53 38.00 1.09
CA ALA A 735 23.69 39.36 1.57
C ALA A 735 24.62 40.19 0.67
N GLY A 736 25.75 39.62 0.22
CA GLY A 736 26.67 40.27 -0.71
C GLY A 736 26.03 40.61 -2.05
N VAL A 737 25.27 39.66 -2.64
CA VAL A 737 24.52 39.88 -3.88
C VAL A 737 23.43 40.93 -3.68
N ALA A 738 22.71 40.90 -2.57
CA ALA A 738 21.69 41.90 -2.26
C ALA A 738 22.29 43.31 -2.15
N VAL A 739 23.43 43.47 -1.46
CA VAL A 739 24.16 44.75 -1.37
C VAL A 739 24.60 45.21 -2.76
N LEU A 740 25.15 44.32 -3.58
CA LEU A 740 25.57 44.63 -4.95
C LEU A 740 24.40 45.10 -5.82
N VAL A 741 23.24 44.43 -5.72
CA VAL A 741 22.01 44.83 -6.42
C VAL A 741 21.53 46.22 -5.96
N VAL A 742 21.55 46.49 -4.66
CA VAL A 742 21.19 47.82 -4.11
C VAL A 742 22.13 48.90 -4.61
N VAL A 743 23.44 48.63 -4.65
CA VAL A 743 24.46 49.58 -5.14
C VAL A 743 24.28 49.86 -6.64
N ILE A 744 24.00 48.83 -7.45
CA ILE A 744 23.70 48.99 -8.89
C ILE A 744 22.42 49.79 -9.09
N ALA A 745 21.35 49.47 -8.36
CA ALA A 745 20.09 50.20 -8.44
C ALA A 745 20.25 51.67 -8.03
N ALA A 746 21.01 51.95 -6.97
CA ALA A 746 21.35 53.30 -6.54
C ALA A 746 22.17 54.05 -7.61
N MET A 747 23.16 53.41 -8.24
CA MET A 747 23.93 54.00 -9.34
C MET A 747 23.07 54.28 -10.58
N MET A 748 22.16 53.37 -10.95
CA MET A 748 21.22 53.56 -12.05
C MET A 748 20.25 54.71 -11.77
N ALA A 749 19.66 54.75 -10.57
CA ALA A 749 18.78 55.84 -10.15
C ALA A 749 19.53 57.18 -10.15
N TRP A 750 20.78 57.20 -9.66
CA TRP A 750 21.62 58.40 -9.69
C TRP A 750 21.95 58.87 -11.11
N ARG A 751 22.27 57.94 -12.03
CA ARG A 751 22.47 58.28 -13.46
C ARG A 751 21.20 58.80 -14.12
N LEU A 752 20.05 58.19 -13.83
CA LEU A 752 18.74 58.61 -14.34
C LEU A 752 18.38 60.01 -13.84
N LEU A 753 18.54 60.26 -12.54
CA LEU A 753 18.30 61.57 -11.93
C LEU A 753 19.26 62.63 -12.47
N ARG A 754 20.53 62.30 -12.72
CA ARG A 754 21.49 63.21 -13.38
C ARG A 754 21.10 63.51 -14.84
N LEU A 755 20.58 62.54 -15.59
CA LEU A 755 20.08 62.77 -16.94
C LEU A 755 18.86 63.70 -16.94
N ILE A 756 17.93 63.48 -16.01
CA ILE A 756 16.74 64.32 -15.84
C ILE A 756 17.13 65.74 -15.39
N SER A 757 18.07 65.87 -14.44
CA SER A 757 18.54 67.18 -13.98
C SER A 757 19.27 67.95 -15.08
N ARG A 758 20.08 67.28 -15.90
CA ARG A 758 20.75 67.88 -17.07
C ARG A 758 19.73 68.36 -18.12
N ARG A 759 18.66 67.60 -18.36
CA ARG A 759 17.54 68.05 -19.22
C ARG A 759 16.76 69.24 -18.64
N ARG A 760 16.69 69.39 -17.31
CA ARG A 760 16.06 70.55 -16.66
C ARG A 760 16.95 71.80 -16.59
N LEU A 761 18.27 71.62 -16.71
CA LEU A 761 19.28 72.69 -16.61
C LEU A 761 19.90 73.04 -17.97
N SER A 762 19.44 72.44 -19.08
CA SER A 762 19.80 72.90 -20.43
C SER A 762 19.16 74.27 -20.69
N PRO A 763 19.95 75.33 -20.91
CA PRO A 763 19.48 76.71 -20.98
C PRO A 763 18.88 77.07 -22.35
N ASP A 764 17.88 76.31 -22.79
CA ASP A 764 17.09 76.62 -24.00
C ASP A 764 15.60 76.85 -23.69
N GLU A 765 15.21 76.95 -22.41
CA GLU A 765 13.84 77.30 -21.99
C GLU A 765 13.80 78.24 -20.77
N ARG A 766 14.68 79.25 -20.73
CA ARG A 766 14.45 80.52 -20.01
C ARG A 766 15.14 81.65 -20.77
N ASP A 767 14.34 82.63 -21.18
CA ASP A 767 14.75 83.94 -21.71
C ASP A 767 15.94 84.58 -20.97
#